data_AF-A0A9E4ETE2-F1
#
_entry.id   AF-A0A9E4ETE2-F1
#
_cell.length_a   1.000
_cell.length_b   1.000
_cell.length_c   1.000
_cell.angle_alpha   90.00
_cell.angle_beta   90.00
_cell.angle_gamma   90.00
#
_symmetry.space_group_name_H-M   'P 1'
#
loop_
_entity.id
_entity.type
_entity.pdbx_description
1 polymer ?
#
loop_
_entity_poly.entity_id
_entity_poly.type
_entity_poly.pdbx_seq_one_letter_code
_entity_poly.pdbx_strand_id
1 'polypeptide(L)'
;MAIDISAVVEAIGNGQTLAAADQVLIDPQPGALAGRVEELLSAVQNADCPAAEVCRTLIRLGMNFVGRDAEIVGYGANESDPALDQVLTVIDDLEGAVMADVVAEFLADMKSVNLSDSLPGLLAERIEADLNNASPGRSFLTLLRRQMRGGVYWRMVGEDYCKFGNDFARGLEYLRHYGFCQVSTNPVLAAKAFDEDGSLAEQLKCEIETHDEWKRDPEGNADDIAMAATLIALWPNLSIFRPLAVHTDLKDYMVSFQLNPNIADRADESIEDARNAYRLAADFLEGYDRLLGLGDRSGRVNPNIVFKVAASHEAARKITTTLNSNAIGSNNTVVYTVAQEVQLILDAFEGKARAARAGEQVVRTYETNMGGRFVSHLREVEAEKIFLAAAARAGDGRASELLGALAADLGAEDSADGSLADRARAVCAYAHLKSLDHPIVLEAAEAAGQSVDAILLLEEDLKKAGTLVARRVYRVFFSPENRPKWVAHLRKTYGVSDDQARWIVDSMDVLPASKRIPEDSFHTLGAPNMCNTEFPNHARAVQMASEAEGFNLEAFRDAVLDTYEPGVDQRLRELPDFCRGYDLTPSLKEFLENVVGIDVAGWQTLGLEPRDWPDFGSVQKTSDEFRAAYDTFAARCVAIAKEVAG
;
A
#
# COMPACT_ATOMS: atom_id res chain seq x y z
N MET A 1 -10.78 29.89 10.38
CA MET A 1 -9.80 30.87 9.89
C MET A 1 -10.26 31.24 8.49
N ALA A 2 -10.08 32.50 8.06
CA ALA A 2 -10.36 32.85 6.67
C ALA A 2 -9.39 32.09 5.74
N ILE A 3 -9.79 31.89 4.48
CA ILE A 3 -8.89 31.32 3.46
C ILE A 3 -7.69 32.27 3.27
N ASP A 4 -6.48 31.72 3.16
CA ASP A 4 -5.29 32.53 2.88
C ASP A 4 -5.22 32.81 1.38
N ILE A 5 -5.87 33.91 0.98
CA ILE A 5 -5.95 34.35 -0.42
C ILE A 5 -4.56 34.51 -1.05
N SER A 6 -3.55 34.96 -0.29
CA SER A 6 -2.20 35.12 -0.82
C SER A 6 -1.60 33.76 -1.17
N ALA A 7 -1.74 32.78 -0.27
CA ALA A 7 -1.27 31.42 -0.53
C ALA A 7 -2.01 30.75 -1.70
N VAL A 8 -3.32 30.99 -1.86
CA VAL A 8 -4.08 30.49 -3.02
C VAL A 8 -3.52 31.02 -4.33
N VAL A 9 -3.35 32.34 -4.44
CA VAL A 9 -2.84 32.98 -5.67
C VAL A 9 -1.41 32.52 -5.98
N GLU A 10 -0.56 32.44 -4.96
CA GLU A 10 0.81 31.92 -5.10
C GLU A 10 0.82 30.45 -5.55
N ALA A 11 0.00 29.60 -4.94
CA ALA A 11 -0.09 28.18 -5.29
C ALA A 11 -0.51 28.00 -6.76
N ILE A 12 -1.54 28.69 -7.21
CA ILE A 12 -2.01 28.59 -8.60
C ILE A 12 -0.97 29.15 -9.58
N GLY A 13 -0.34 30.29 -9.24
CA GLY A 13 0.74 30.86 -10.05
C GLY A 13 1.94 29.92 -10.22
N ASN A 14 2.18 29.04 -9.24
CA ASN A 14 3.22 28.02 -9.26
C ASN A 14 2.75 26.66 -9.81
N GLY A 15 1.53 26.56 -10.36
CA GLY A 15 0.95 25.30 -10.86
C GLY A 15 0.54 24.31 -9.76
N GLN A 16 0.59 24.70 -8.48
CA GLN A 16 0.24 23.90 -7.30
C GLN A 16 -1.27 23.95 -7.04
N THR A 17 -2.07 23.67 -8.07
CA THR A 17 -3.54 23.79 -8.02
C THR A 17 -4.20 22.81 -7.04
N LEU A 18 -3.53 21.72 -6.68
CA LEU A 18 -3.97 20.83 -5.60
C LEU A 18 -3.92 21.51 -4.23
N ALA A 19 -2.81 22.18 -3.90
CA ALA A 19 -2.68 22.92 -2.64
C ALA A 19 -3.74 24.02 -2.52
N ALA A 20 -4.01 24.73 -3.63
CA ALA A 20 -5.05 25.76 -3.70
C ALA A 20 -6.45 25.17 -3.44
N ALA A 21 -6.80 24.06 -4.08
CA ALA A 21 -8.09 23.39 -3.90
C ALA A 21 -8.26 22.84 -2.48
N ASP A 22 -7.19 22.32 -1.88
CA ASP A 22 -7.23 21.63 -0.59
C ASP A 22 -7.25 22.58 0.62
N GLN A 23 -7.06 23.89 0.43
CA GLN A 23 -7.16 24.86 1.53
C GLN A 23 -8.52 24.83 2.23
N VAL A 24 -9.59 24.41 1.54
CA VAL A 24 -10.93 24.28 2.16
C VAL A 24 -10.99 23.17 3.22
N LEU A 25 -10.09 22.19 3.12
CA LEU A 25 -9.96 21.04 4.03
C LEU A 25 -9.11 21.38 5.26
N ILE A 26 -8.31 22.44 5.21
CA ILE A 26 -7.49 22.90 6.34
C ILE A 26 -8.35 23.65 7.35
N ASP A 27 -8.15 23.35 8.64
CA ASP A 27 -8.87 23.91 9.78
C ASP A 27 -10.40 23.99 9.52
N PRO A 28 -11.06 22.84 9.30
CA PRO A 28 -12.45 22.79 8.89
C PRO A 28 -13.37 23.49 9.91
N GLN A 29 -14.40 24.18 9.41
CA GLN A 29 -15.35 24.92 10.23
C GLN A 29 -16.78 24.54 9.85
N PRO A 30 -17.35 23.49 10.46
CA PRO A 30 -18.73 23.08 10.20
C PRO A 30 -19.70 24.25 10.38
N GLY A 31 -20.60 24.44 9.43
CA GLY A 31 -21.52 25.57 9.30
C GLY A 31 -20.99 26.75 8.47
N ALA A 32 -19.71 26.75 8.06
CA ALA A 32 -19.08 27.86 7.34
C ALA A 32 -18.54 27.48 5.95
N LEU A 33 -18.75 26.24 5.49
CA LEU A 33 -18.14 25.77 4.24
C LEU A 33 -18.51 26.63 3.04
N ALA A 34 -19.80 27.00 2.90
CA ALA A 34 -20.28 27.79 1.78
C ALA A 34 -19.57 29.16 1.65
N GLY A 35 -19.35 29.86 2.77
CA GLY A 35 -18.63 31.15 2.75
C GLY A 35 -17.15 30.98 2.43
N ARG A 36 -16.52 29.91 2.94
CA ARG A 36 -15.12 29.59 2.61
C ARG A 36 -14.93 29.25 1.14
N VAL A 37 -15.89 28.53 0.55
CA VAL A 37 -15.87 28.21 -0.88
C VAL A 37 -16.07 29.46 -1.72
N GLU A 38 -16.96 30.38 -1.32
CA GLU A 38 -17.12 31.68 -1.98
C GLU A 38 -15.81 32.50 -1.96
N GLU A 39 -15.14 32.59 -0.80
CA GLU A 39 -13.83 33.25 -0.67
C GLU A 39 -12.77 32.61 -1.58
N LEU A 40 -12.70 31.27 -1.58
CA LEU A 40 -11.76 30.53 -2.40
C LEU A 40 -12.04 30.72 -3.89
N LEU A 41 -13.28 30.56 -4.35
CA LEU A 41 -13.67 30.75 -5.75
C LEU A 41 -13.32 32.17 -6.24
N SER A 42 -13.60 33.19 -5.42
CA SER A 42 -13.21 34.57 -5.72
C SER A 42 -11.69 34.71 -5.84
N ALA A 43 -10.90 34.08 -4.98
CA ALA A 43 -9.44 34.11 -5.09
C ALA A 43 -8.94 33.41 -6.37
N VAL A 44 -9.49 32.24 -6.70
CA VAL A 44 -9.15 31.47 -7.90
C VAL A 44 -9.48 32.24 -9.18
N GLN A 45 -10.67 32.85 -9.28
CA GLN A 45 -11.11 33.57 -10.47
C GLN A 45 -10.34 34.88 -10.71
N ASN A 46 -9.81 35.48 -9.64
CA ASN A 46 -9.05 36.73 -9.72
C ASN A 46 -7.53 36.50 -9.77
N ALA A 47 -7.06 35.25 -9.77
CA ALA A 47 -5.64 34.94 -9.90
C ALA A 47 -5.14 35.29 -11.31
N ASP A 48 -4.01 35.98 -11.38
CA ASP A 48 -3.35 36.30 -12.65
C ASP A 48 -2.54 35.10 -13.15
N CYS A 49 -3.24 34.09 -13.69
CA CYS A 49 -2.65 32.82 -14.11
C CYS A 49 -3.31 32.28 -15.39
N PRO A 50 -2.71 31.26 -16.05
CA PRO A 50 -3.34 30.61 -17.19
C PRO A 50 -4.73 30.05 -16.85
N ALA A 51 -5.68 30.18 -17.78
CA ALA A 51 -7.05 29.69 -17.59
C ALA A 51 -7.12 28.17 -17.30
N ALA A 52 -6.15 27.40 -17.80
CA ALA A 52 -6.04 25.97 -17.52
C ALA A 52 -5.82 25.68 -16.03
N GLU A 53 -5.02 26.50 -15.33
CA GLU A 53 -4.77 26.32 -13.89
C GLU A 53 -6.00 26.67 -13.04
N VAL A 54 -6.77 27.69 -13.46
CA VAL A 54 -8.08 28.00 -12.88
C VAL A 54 -9.01 26.80 -13.02
N CYS A 55 -9.16 26.27 -14.24
CA CYS A 55 -10.02 25.11 -14.51
C CYS A 55 -9.58 23.88 -13.71
N ARG A 56 -8.28 23.60 -13.64
CA ARG A 56 -7.72 22.47 -12.88
C ARG A 56 -7.99 22.59 -11.39
N THR A 57 -7.84 23.80 -10.83
CA THR A 57 -8.16 24.08 -9.41
C THR A 57 -9.64 23.84 -9.12
N LEU A 58 -10.53 24.29 -10.00
CA LEU A 58 -11.98 24.10 -9.83
C LEU A 58 -12.40 22.63 -9.90
N ILE A 59 -11.79 21.84 -10.81
CA ILE A 59 -12.05 20.40 -10.88
C ILE A 59 -11.59 19.71 -9.60
N ARG A 60 -10.36 19.98 -9.13
CA ARG A 60 -9.84 19.42 -7.86
C ARG A 60 -10.70 19.80 -6.65
N LEU A 61 -11.11 21.06 -6.56
CA LEU A 61 -12.02 21.54 -5.52
C LEU A 61 -13.38 20.81 -5.59
N GLY A 62 -13.91 20.62 -6.79
CA GLY A 62 -15.12 19.83 -7.02
C GLY A 62 -14.95 18.37 -6.57
N MET A 63 -13.79 17.75 -6.85
CA MET A 63 -13.50 16.37 -6.43
C MET A 63 -13.52 16.21 -4.90
N ASN A 64 -13.04 17.20 -4.14
CA ASN A 64 -13.11 17.21 -2.67
C ASN A 64 -14.55 17.11 -2.13
N PHE A 65 -15.55 17.64 -2.87
CA PHE A 65 -16.97 17.59 -2.49
C PHE A 65 -17.73 16.41 -3.13
N VAL A 66 -17.28 15.96 -4.29
CA VAL A 66 -17.78 14.75 -4.95
C VAL A 66 -17.45 13.51 -4.13
N GLY A 67 -16.18 13.42 -3.69
CA GLY A 67 -15.63 12.36 -2.85
C GLY A 67 -15.98 12.49 -1.37
N ARG A 68 -15.16 11.86 -0.52
CA ARG A 68 -15.29 11.84 0.95
C ARG A 68 -14.45 12.88 1.67
N ASP A 69 -13.55 13.60 1.00
CA ASP A 69 -12.56 14.44 1.69
C ASP A 69 -13.20 15.48 2.61
N ALA A 70 -14.25 16.16 2.13
CA ALA A 70 -15.01 17.09 2.94
C ALA A 70 -15.72 16.42 4.14
N GLU A 71 -16.25 15.20 3.95
CA GLU A 71 -16.86 14.40 5.01
C GLU A 71 -15.84 13.97 6.06
N ILE A 72 -14.66 13.52 5.62
CA ILE A 72 -13.54 13.09 6.47
C ILE A 72 -13.10 14.21 7.40
N VAL A 73 -13.00 15.45 6.89
CA VAL A 73 -12.62 16.60 7.72
C VAL A 73 -13.78 17.17 8.56
N GLY A 74 -14.98 16.60 8.45
CA GLY A 74 -16.13 16.88 9.32
C GLY A 74 -17.23 17.77 8.72
N TYR A 75 -17.21 18.07 7.42
CA TYR A 75 -18.32 18.75 6.76
C TYR A 75 -19.45 17.78 6.43
N GLY A 76 -20.69 18.18 6.73
CA GLY A 76 -21.88 17.38 6.42
C GLY A 76 -22.31 17.49 4.96
N ALA A 77 -23.08 16.52 4.47
CA ALA A 77 -23.65 16.55 3.11
C ALA A 77 -24.51 17.80 2.85
N ASN A 78 -25.17 18.33 3.90
CA ASN A 78 -25.95 19.57 3.85
C ASN A 78 -25.12 20.83 3.57
N GLU A 79 -23.80 20.77 3.73
CA GLU A 79 -22.86 21.83 3.38
C GLU A 79 -22.08 21.51 2.10
N SER A 80 -21.62 20.26 1.96
CA SER A 80 -20.81 19.83 0.82
C SER A 80 -21.58 19.84 -0.51
N ASP A 81 -22.87 19.49 -0.51
CA ASP A 81 -23.67 19.51 -1.74
C ASP A 81 -23.90 20.95 -2.26
N PRO A 82 -24.33 21.93 -1.43
CA PRO A 82 -24.38 23.33 -1.86
C PRO A 82 -23.01 23.91 -2.26
N ALA A 83 -21.93 23.52 -1.58
CA ALA A 83 -20.57 23.92 -1.96
C ALA A 83 -20.20 23.41 -3.35
N LEU A 84 -20.52 22.15 -3.68
CA LEU A 84 -20.34 21.61 -5.02
C LEU A 84 -21.17 22.40 -6.06
N ASP A 85 -22.41 22.75 -5.75
CA ASP A 85 -23.25 23.54 -6.66
C ASP A 85 -22.65 24.93 -6.96
N GLN A 86 -22.01 25.57 -5.98
CA GLN A 86 -21.28 26.84 -6.20
C GLN A 86 -20.10 26.64 -7.16
N VAL A 87 -19.30 25.59 -6.96
CA VAL A 87 -18.18 25.26 -7.85
C VAL A 87 -18.68 24.97 -9.26
N LEU A 88 -19.76 24.18 -9.40
CA LEU A 88 -20.36 23.86 -10.69
C LEU A 88 -20.91 25.10 -11.41
N THR A 89 -21.46 26.07 -10.68
CA THR A 89 -21.93 27.34 -11.26
C THR A 89 -20.76 28.13 -11.86
N VAL A 90 -19.63 28.21 -11.16
CA VAL A 90 -18.42 28.86 -11.70
C VAL A 90 -17.83 28.10 -12.88
N ILE A 91 -17.86 26.76 -12.84
CA ILE A 91 -17.42 25.90 -13.95
C ILE A 91 -18.27 26.17 -15.20
N ASP A 92 -19.60 26.30 -15.07
CA ASP A 92 -20.51 26.55 -16.21
C ASP A 92 -20.14 27.83 -16.98
N ASP A 93 -19.68 28.87 -16.28
CA ASP A 93 -19.24 30.13 -16.89
C ASP A 93 -17.89 30.02 -17.62
N LEU A 94 -17.12 28.97 -17.33
CA LEU A 94 -15.78 28.69 -17.88
C LEU A 94 -15.77 27.52 -18.89
N GLU A 95 -16.93 26.92 -19.17
CA GLU A 95 -17.03 25.82 -20.12
C GLU A 95 -16.54 26.23 -21.52
N GLY A 96 -15.85 25.31 -22.19
CA GLY A 96 -15.23 25.56 -23.48
C GLY A 96 -14.01 24.68 -23.70
N ALA A 97 -13.18 25.04 -24.69
CA ALA A 97 -12.03 24.22 -25.09
C ALA A 97 -11.03 23.99 -23.96
N VAL A 98 -10.69 25.03 -23.18
CA VAL A 98 -9.73 24.91 -22.07
C VAL A 98 -10.22 23.93 -20.99
N MET A 99 -11.50 24.01 -20.60
CA MET A 99 -12.09 23.06 -19.64
C MET A 99 -12.13 21.64 -20.23
N ALA A 100 -12.46 21.50 -21.51
CA ALA A 100 -12.45 20.20 -22.19
C ALA A 100 -11.05 19.56 -22.19
N ASP A 101 -10.02 20.35 -22.47
CA ASP A 101 -8.62 19.89 -22.46
C ASP A 101 -8.20 19.46 -21.05
N VAL A 102 -8.53 20.25 -20.02
CA VAL A 102 -8.24 19.90 -18.61
C VAL A 102 -8.97 18.61 -18.19
N VAL A 103 -10.24 18.44 -18.54
CA VAL A 103 -10.98 17.19 -18.25
C VAL A 103 -10.37 16.00 -18.99
N ALA A 104 -9.96 16.19 -20.25
CA ALA A 104 -9.29 15.14 -21.02
C ALA A 104 -7.95 14.73 -20.39
N GLU A 105 -7.19 15.68 -19.84
CA GLU A 105 -5.96 15.40 -19.09
C GLU A 105 -6.22 14.57 -17.82
N PHE A 106 -7.24 14.90 -17.03
CA PHE A 106 -7.60 14.07 -15.86
C PHE A 106 -7.98 12.65 -16.27
N LEU A 107 -8.80 12.49 -17.31
CA LEU A 107 -9.18 11.16 -17.81
C LEU A 107 -7.98 10.38 -18.36
N ALA A 108 -7.05 11.05 -19.05
CA ALA A 108 -5.83 10.45 -19.55
C ALA A 108 -4.90 10.02 -18.40
N ASP A 109 -4.76 10.86 -17.37
CA ASP A 109 -3.97 10.54 -16.18
C ASP A 109 -4.54 9.33 -15.43
N MET A 110 -5.86 9.32 -15.16
CA MET A 110 -6.56 8.16 -14.57
C MET A 110 -6.33 6.86 -15.35
N LYS A 111 -6.39 6.90 -16.68
CA LYS A 111 -6.14 5.75 -17.56
C LYS A 111 -4.67 5.37 -17.63
N SER A 112 -3.75 6.29 -17.41
CA SER A 112 -2.32 5.98 -17.46
C SER A 112 -1.86 5.12 -16.29
N VAL A 113 -2.57 5.16 -15.15
CA VAL A 113 -2.24 4.38 -13.95
C VAL A 113 -2.27 2.88 -14.25
N ASN A 114 -1.11 2.24 -14.13
CA ASN A 114 -0.91 0.81 -14.35
C ASN A 114 -1.46 0.34 -15.70
N LEU A 115 -1.18 1.10 -16.78
CA LEU A 115 -1.62 0.80 -18.14
C LEU A 115 -3.13 0.57 -18.26
N SER A 116 -3.92 1.40 -17.58
CA SER A 116 -5.40 1.36 -17.49
C SER A 116 -5.98 0.19 -16.71
N ASP A 117 -5.17 -0.80 -16.30
CA ASP A 117 -5.61 -1.89 -15.42
C ASP A 117 -5.60 -1.42 -13.95
N SER A 118 -6.49 -0.49 -13.64
CA SER A 118 -6.60 0.15 -12.34
C SER A 118 -8.03 0.58 -12.02
N LEU A 119 -8.34 0.78 -10.73
CA LEU A 119 -9.63 1.35 -10.32
C LEU A 119 -9.85 2.78 -10.86
N PRO A 120 -8.86 3.70 -10.82
CA PRO A 120 -8.96 4.97 -11.54
C PRO A 120 -9.20 4.80 -13.05
N GLY A 121 -8.50 3.86 -13.70
CA GLY A 121 -8.71 3.55 -15.12
C GLY A 121 -10.14 3.11 -15.42
N LEU A 122 -10.70 2.21 -14.59
CA LEU A 122 -12.09 1.77 -14.69
C LEU A 122 -13.09 2.93 -14.51
N LEU A 123 -12.81 3.86 -13.59
CA LEU A 123 -13.63 5.07 -13.42
C LEU A 123 -13.60 5.94 -14.68
N ALA A 124 -12.41 6.18 -15.23
CA ALA A 124 -12.27 7.00 -16.44
C ALA A 124 -12.97 6.37 -17.65
N GLU A 125 -12.86 5.05 -17.86
CA GLU A 125 -13.60 4.32 -18.89
C GLU A 125 -15.11 4.54 -18.78
N ARG A 126 -15.66 4.49 -17.55
CA ARG A 126 -17.09 4.66 -17.28
C ARG A 126 -17.55 6.11 -17.37
N ILE A 127 -16.68 7.08 -17.08
CA ILE A 127 -17.01 8.52 -17.18
C ILE A 127 -16.98 8.95 -18.64
N GLU A 128 -15.95 8.57 -19.40
CA GLU A 128 -15.76 9.00 -20.78
C GLU A 128 -16.90 8.53 -21.68
N ALA A 129 -17.44 7.34 -21.44
CA ALA A 129 -18.57 6.80 -22.21
C ALA A 129 -19.84 7.68 -22.19
N ASP A 130 -20.03 8.45 -21.12
CA ASP A 130 -21.22 9.27 -20.89
C ASP A 130 -20.90 10.79 -20.86
N LEU A 131 -19.68 11.20 -21.19
CA LEU A 131 -19.22 12.59 -21.03
C LEU A 131 -19.95 13.54 -21.99
N ASN A 132 -20.56 14.59 -21.45
CA ASN A 132 -21.16 15.66 -22.25
C ASN A 132 -20.11 16.70 -22.66
N ASN A 133 -19.69 16.64 -23.92
CA ASN A 133 -18.72 17.59 -24.49
C ASN A 133 -19.18 19.05 -24.54
N ALA A 134 -20.49 19.34 -24.36
CA ALA A 134 -20.98 20.71 -24.28
C ALA A 134 -20.81 21.33 -22.88
N SER A 135 -20.57 20.51 -21.85
CA SER A 135 -20.33 20.94 -20.47
C SER A 135 -19.37 19.96 -19.78
N PRO A 136 -18.13 19.81 -20.30
CA PRO A 136 -17.20 18.77 -19.87
C PRO A 136 -16.89 18.83 -18.37
N GLY A 137 -16.70 20.02 -17.78
CA GLY A 137 -16.35 20.16 -16.36
C GLY A 137 -17.49 19.68 -15.44
N ARG A 138 -18.70 20.20 -15.66
CA ARG A 138 -19.89 19.78 -14.90
C ARG A 138 -20.19 18.30 -15.10
N SER A 139 -20.09 17.82 -16.35
CA SER A 139 -20.37 16.43 -16.69
C SER A 139 -19.39 15.49 -16.00
N PHE A 140 -18.10 15.81 -16.01
CA PHE A 140 -17.05 15.02 -15.37
C PHE A 140 -17.34 14.85 -13.86
N LEU A 141 -17.54 15.95 -13.12
CA LEU A 141 -17.77 15.89 -11.67
C LEU A 141 -19.07 15.15 -11.31
N THR A 142 -20.12 15.34 -12.10
CA THR A 142 -21.40 14.64 -11.90
C THR A 142 -21.26 13.13 -12.11
N LEU A 143 -20.57 12.73 -13.18
CA LEU A 143 -20.33 11.33 -13.51
C LEU A 143 -19.37 10.69 -12.50
N LEU A 144 -18.31 11.38 -12.09
CA LEU A 144 -17.39 10.95 -11.04
C LEU A 144 -18.14 10.67 -9.73
N ARG A 145 -19.02 11.59 -9.30
CA ARG A 145 -19.87 11.39 -8.12
C ARG A 145 -20.72 10.13 -8.21
N ARG A 146 -21.35 9.92 -9.36
CA ARG A 146 -22.19 8.73 -9.59
C ARG A 146 -21.35 7.45 -9.52
N GLN A 147 -20.21 7.40 -10.21
CA GLN A 147 -19.38 6.20 -10.26
C GLN A 147 -18.72 5.89 -8.91
N MET A 148 -18.18 6.89 -8.22
CA MET A 148 -17.55 6.70 -6.92
C MET A 148 -18.55 6.25 -5.87
N ARG A 149 -19.65 6.98 -5.70
CA ARG A 149 -20.65 6.70 -4.65
C ARG A 149 -21.45 5.42 -4.89
N GLY A 150 -21.47 4.92 -6.13
CA GLY A 150 -22.05 3.62 -6.48
C GLY A 150 -21.11 2.42 -6.30
N GLY A 151 -19.82 2.65 -6.07
CA GLY A 151 -18.81 1.59 -5.95
C GLY A 151 -18.76 0.90 -4.58
N VAL A 152 -18.16 -0.30 -4.53
CA VAL A 152 -18.06 -1.07 -3.28
C VAL A 152 -17.13 -0.42 -2.26
N TYR A 153 -16.04 0.22 -2.72
CA TYR A 153 -15.11 0.95 -1.83
C TYR A 153 -15.77 2.09 -1.10
N TRP A 154 -16.72 2.80 -1.74
CA TRP A 154 -17.47 3.85 -1.08
C TRP A 154 -18.20 3.31 0.15
N ARG A 155 -18.82 2.13 0.03
CA ARG A 155 -19.51 1.46 1.14
C ARG A 155 -18.53 0.90 2.16
N MET A 156 -17.49 0.19 1.72
CA MET A 156 -16.53 -0.43 2.64
C MET A 156 -15.83 0.61 3.52
N VAL A 157 -15.45 1.76 2.95
CA VAL A 157 -14.84 2.84 3.72
C VAL A 157 -15.87 3.54 4.62
N GLY A 158 -17.02 3.96 4.08
CA GLY A 158 -17.97 4.76 4.85
C GLY A 158 -18.85 4.02 5.85
N GLU A 159 -18.93 2.70 5.73
CA GLU A 159 -19.64 1.82 6.68
C GLU A 159 -18.65 1.05 7.58
N ASP A 160 -17.40 1.54 7.69
CA ASP A 160 -16.32 1.05 8.55
C ASP A 160 -16.05 -0.47 8.41
N TYR A 161 -16.02 -1.00 7.18
CA TYR A 161 -15.63 -2.40 6.97
C TYR A 161 -14.12 -2.61 7.07
N CYS A 162 -13.33 -1.64 6.59
CA CYS A 162 -11.87 -1.73 6.55
C CYS A 162 -11.27 -0.39 6.12
N LYS A 163 -9.99 -0.18 6.42
CA LYS A 163 -9.18 0.86 5.77
C LYS A 163 -8.59 0.31 4.46
N PHE A 164 -8.23 1.22 3.55
CA PHE A 164 -7.63 0.83 2.27
C PHE A 164 -6.41 1.66 1.94
N GLY A 165 -5.46 1.03 1.24
CA GLY A 165 -4.26 1.67 0.75
C GLY A 165 -3.93 1.32 -0.69
N ASN A 166 -3.14 2.18 -1.34
CA ASN A 166 -2.70 2.02 -2.73
C ASN A 166 -1.27 1.48 -2.78
N ASP A 167 -1.05 0.31 -3.39
CA ASP A 167 0.28 -0.27 -3.61
C ASP A 167 0.87 0.16 -4.97
N PHE A 168 0.91 1.48 -5.18
CA PHE A 168 1.42 2.08 -6.40
C PHE A 168 1.80 3.55 -6.16
N ALA A 169 2.79 4.05 -6.90
CA ALA A 169 3.22 5.44 -6.76
C ALA A 169 2.22 6.45 -7.37
N ARG A 170 1.31 5.99 -8.25
CA ARG A 170 0.33 6.84 -8.96
C ARG A 170 -1.12 6.45 -8.66
N GLY A 171 -2.05 7.32 -9.04
CA GLY A 171 -3.50 7.12 -8.88
C GLY A 171 -4.06 7.55 -7.52
N LEU A 172 -3.21 7.94 -6.56
CA LEU A 172 -3.64 8.32 -5.22
C LEU A 172 -4.55 9.55 -5.20
N GLU A 173 -4.35 10.49 -6.13
CA GLU A 173 -5.18 11.70 -6.27
C GLU A 173 -6.66 11.35 -6.41
N TYR A 174 -6.99 10.24 -7.09
CA TYR A 174 -8.38 9.78 -7.23
C TYR A 174 -8.82 8.89 -6.07
N LEU A 175 -7.93 8.03 -5.57
CA LEU A 175 -8.26 7.07 -4.52
C LEU A 175 -8.49 7.72 -3.16
N ARG A 176 -7.82 8.86 -2.87
CA ARG A 176 -8.07 9.60 -1.62
C ARG A 176 -9.53 10.00 -1.46
N HIS A 177 -10.22 10.29 -2.57
CA HIS A 177 -11.61 10.70 -2.59
C HIS A 177 -12.60 9.57 -2.25
N TYR A 178 -12.17 8.29 -2.34
CA TYR A 178 -12.90 7.17 -1.74
C TYR A 178 -12.70 7.07 -0.22
N GLY A 179 -11.62 7.67 0.29
CA GLY A 179 -11.11 7.53 1.66
C GLY A 179 -9.99 6.51 1.81
N PHE A 180 -9.25 6.18 0.74
CA PHE A 180 -7.98 5.46 0.88
C PHE A 180 -7.03 6.30 1.73
N CYS A 181 -6.42 5.70 2.74
CA CYS A 181 -5.70 6.42 3.80
C CYS A 181 -4.26 5.92 4.00
N GLN A 182 -3.75 5.14 3.05
CA GLN A 182 -2.38 4.64 3.02
C GLN A 182 -1.91 4.53 1.58
N VAL A 183 -0.62 4.78 1.34
CA VAL A 183 0.02 4.50 0.06
C VAL A 183 1.39 3.88 0.29
N SER A 184 1.74 2.99 -0.61
CA SER A 184 2.91 2.14 -0.53
C SER A 184 3.68 2.23 -1.84
N THR A 185 4.97 2.58 -1.75
CA THR A 185 5.91 2.45 -2.86
C THR A 185 7.06 1.50 -2.53
N ASN A 186 7.80 1.13 -3.55
CA ASN A 186 9.10 0.48 -3.48
C ASN A 186 9.90 0.87 -4.75
N PRO A 187 11.20 0.52 -4.86
CA PRO A 187 12.01 0.89 -6.02
C PRO A 187 11.45 0.42 -7.38
N VAL A 188 10.81 -0.75 -7.45
CA VAL A 188 10.14 -1.23 -8.68
C VAL A 188 9.01 -0.27 -9.07
N LEU A 189 8.21 0.14 -8.09
CA LEU A 189 7.08 1.03 -8.29
C LEU A 189 7.52 2.46 -8.64
N ALA A 190 8.61 2.93 -8.03
CA ALA A 190 9.24 4.19 -8.41
C ALA A 190 9.77 4.13 -9.85
N ALA A 191 10.47 3.06 -10.24
CA ALA A 191 10.94 2.88 -11.61
C ALA A 191 9.80 2.91 -12.64
N LYS A 192 8.68 2.23 -12.35
CA LYS A 192 7.47 2.29 -13.17
C LYS A 192 6.89 3.71 -13.25
N ALA A 193 6.90 4.47 -12.15
CA ALA A 193 6.44 5.86 -12.18
C ALA A 193 7.28 6.71 -13.16
N PHE A 194 8.61 6.52 -13.19
CA PHE A 194 9.49 7.17 -14.17
C PHE A 194 9.24 6.73 -15.62
N ASP A 195 8.68 5.53 -15.84
CA ASP A 195 8.28 5.09 -17.18
C ASP A 195 6.96 5.72 -17.62
N GLU A 196 6.05 5.97 -16.69
CA GLU A 196 4.72 6.51 -16.97
C GLU A 196 4.66 8.05 -16.93
N ASP A 197 5.58 8.72 -16.22
CA ASP A 197 5.67 10.19 -16.07
C ASP A 197 7.08 10.70 -16.39
N GLY A 198 7.23 11.27 -17.59
CA GLY A 198 8.50 11.83 -18.06
C GLY A 198 8.97 13.06 -17.27
N SER A 199 8.10 13.74 -16.52
CA SER A 199 8.49 14.92 -15.73
C SER A 199 9.39 14.56 -14.55
N LEU A 200 9.30 13.32 -14.03
CA LEU A 200 10.12 12.85 -12.92
C LEU A 200 11.61 12.78 -13.29
N ALA A 201 11.91 12.43 -14.56
CA ALA A 201 13.29 12.42 -15.05
C ALA A 201 13.88 13.84 -15.09
N GLU A 202 13.10 14.84 -15.50
CA GLU A 202 13.54 16.23 -15.51
C GLU A 202 13.70 16.79 -14.08
N GLN A 203 12.80 16.45 -13.16
CA GLN A 203 12.95 16.81 -11.75
C GLN A 203 14.22 16.20 -11.14
N LEU A 204 14.53 14.94 -11.44
CA LEU A 204 15.76 14.29 -11.00
C LEU A 204 17.00 14.97 -11.60
N LYS A 205 16.97 15.40 -12.86
CA LYS A 205 18.07 16.17 -13.45
C LYS A 205 18.30 17.48 -12.70
N CYS A 206 17.24 18.22 -12.39
CA CYS A 206 17.33 19.46 -11.60
C CYS A 206 17.92 19.20 -10.20
N GLU A 207 17.54 18.11 -9.55
CA GLU A 207 18.14 17.72 -8.26
C GLU A 207 19.63 17.40 -8.42
N ILE A 208 20.01 16.62 -9.44
CA ILE A 208 21.42 16.29 -9.69
C ILE A 208 22.26 17.54 -9.98
N GLU A 209 21.70 18.57 -10.62
CA GLU A 209 22.40 19.83 -10.86
C GLU A 209 22.86 20.51 -9.57
N THR A 210 22.14 20.34 -8.45
CA THR A 210 22.50 20.91 -7.15
C THR A 210 23.53 20.10 -6.37
N HIS A 211 23.90 18.91 -6.84
CA HIS A 211 24.84 17.98 -6.21
C HIS A 211 26.11 17.75 -7.05
N ASP A 212 27.15 18.56 -6.81
CA ASP A 212 28.43 18.47 -7.53
C ASP A 212 29.15 17.14 -7.33
N GLU A 213 29.00 16.54 -6.14
CA GLU A 213 29.55 15.22 -5.81
C GLU A 213 28.94 14.10 -6.64
N TRP A 214 27.62 14.13 -6.89
CA TRP A 214 26.93 13.15 -7.72
C TRP A 214 27.37 13.23 -9.17
N LYS A 215 27.57 14.44 -9.71
CA LYS A 215 28.08 14.63 -11.08
C LYS A 215 29.54 14.16 -11.22
N ARG A 216 30.36 14.35 -10.18
CA ARG A 216 31.79 13.99 -10.20
C ARG A 216 32.02 12.48 -10.06
N ASP A 217 31.18 11.78 -9.30
CA ASP A 217 31.27 10.34 -9.06
C ASP A 217 29.87 9.71 -8.97
N PRO A 218 29.13 9.60 -10.09
CA PRO A 218 27.76 9.06 -10.08
C PRO A 218 27.69 7.65 -9.48
N GLU A 219 28.63 6.78 -9.83
CA GLU A 219 28.69 5.41 -9.33
C GLU A 219 28.94 5.33 -7.82
N GLY A 220 29.84 6.17 -7.30
CA GLY A 220 30.11 6.23 -5.86
C GLY A 220 28.93 6.76 -5.02
N ASN A 221 27.96 7.43 -5.66
CA ASN A 221 26.77 8.00 -5.02
C ASN A 221 25.46 7.35 -5.52
N ALA A 222 25.53 6.14 -6.09
CA ALA A 222 24.37 5.48 -6.70
C ALA A 222 23.17 5.35 -5.75
N ASP A 223 23.42 5.02 -4.48
CA ASP A 223 22.38 4.87 -3.47
C ASP A 223 21.71 6.21 -3.11
N ASP A 224 22.50 7.28 -2.97
CA ASP A 224 21.98 8.62 -2.67
C ASP A 224 21.11 9.15 -3.83
N ILE A 225 21.56 8.96 -5.08
CA ILE A 225 20.81 9.36 -6.27
C ILE A 225 19.52 8.53 -6.38
N ALA A 226 19.58 7.22 -6.11
CA ALA A 226 18.40 6.34 -6.14
C ALA A 226 17.39 6.70 -5.03
N MET A 227 17.86 7.05 -3.84
CA MET A 227 17.03 7.56 -2.74
C MET A 227 16.32 8.85 -3.15
N ALA A 228 17.06 9.83 -3.69
CA ALA A 228 16.49 11.09 -4.15
C ALA A 228 15.46 10.88 -5.26
N ALA A 229 15.76 10.04 -6.26
CA ALA A 229 14.82 9.70 -7.33
C ALA A 229 13.54 9.03 -6.79
N THR A 230 13.68 8.13 -5.81
CA THR A 230 12.52 7.47 -5.17
C THR A 230 11.67 8.47 -4.40
N LEU A 231 12.29 9.43 -3.69
CA LEU A 231 11.59 10.50 -3.00
C LEU A 231 10.89 11.46 -3.96
N ILE A 232 11.51 11.81 -5.07
CA ILE A 232 10.91 12.61 -6.15
C ILE A 232 9.62 11.96 -6.66
N ALA A 233 9.62 10.64 -6.87
CA ALA A 233 8.41 9.91 -7.25
C ALA A 233 7.34 9.86 -6.13
N LEU A 234 7.69 10.16 -4.88
CA LEU A 234 6.77 10.15 -3.73
C LEU A 234 6.25 11.52 -3.33
N TRP A 235 6.92 12.62 -3.70
CA TRP A 235 6.47 13.98 -3.38
C TRP A 235 5.00 14.24 -3.71
N PRO A 236 4.47 13.81 -4.88
CA PRO A 236 3.05 13.97 -5.17
C PRO A 236 2.15 13.29 -4.14
N ASN A 237 2.51 12.08 -3.68
CA ASN A 237 1.71 11.33 -2.71
C ASN A 237 1.71 11.99 -1.32
N LEU A 238 2.85 12.56 -0.90
CA LEU A 238 2.93 13.30 0.35
C LEU A 238 2.00 14.52 0.31
N SER A 239 2.01 15.27 -0.79
CA SER A 239 1.12 16.42 -1.04
C SER A 239 -0.35 16.02 -1.07
N ILE A 240 -0.71 14.98 -1.83
CA ILE A 240 -2.10 14.49 -1.99
C ILE A 240 -2.74 14.14 -0.64
N PHE A 241 -1.99 13.54 0.27
CA PHE A 241 -2.49 13.15 1.58
C PHE A 241 -2.34 14.22 2.64
N ARG A 242 -1.54 15.26 2.42
CA ARG A 242 -1.18 16.24 3.44
C ARG A 242 -2.37 16.88 4.17
N PRO A 243 -3.44 17.39 3.52
CA PRO A 243 -4.55 18.01 4.25
C PRO A 243 -5.25 17.03 5.20
N LEU A 244 -5.43 15.78 4.78
CA LEU A 244 -6.08 14.74 5.57
C LEU A 244 -5.15 14.20 6.68
N ALA A 245 -3.84 14.11 6.40
CA ALA A 245 -2.84 13.76 7.39
C ALA A 245 -2.72 14.82 8.50
N VAL A 246 -2.78 16.11 8.14
CA VAL A 246 -2.83 17.22 9.09
C VAL A 246 -4.11 17.17 9.93
N HIS A 247 -5.27 16.95 9.29
CA HIS A 247 -6.55 16.85 9.99
C HIS A 247 -6.57 15.71 11.01
N THR A 248 -6.04 14.55 10.63
CA THR A 248 -6.02 13.37 11.50
C THR A 248 -4.89 13.38 12.52
N ASP A 249 -4.00 14.39 12.52
CA ASP A 249 -2.80 14.44 13.36
C ASP A 249 -1.90 13.20 13.13
N LEU A 250 -1.61 12.90 11.86
CA LEU A 250 -0.79 11.77 11.38
C LEU A 250 -1.26 10.41 11.89
N LYS A 251 -2.54 10.32 12.27
CA LYS A 251 -3.18 9.07 12.67
C LYS A 251 -3.54 8.23 11.46
N ASP A 252 -3.59 8.79 10.26
CA ASP A 252 -3.81 8.10 8.98
C ASP A 252 -3.17 8.94 7.85
N TYR A 253 -3.36 8.55 6.59
CA TYR A 253 -2.88 9.25 5.39
C TYR A 253 -1.34 9.29 5.28
N MET A 254 -0.74 8.13 5.56
CA MET A 254 0.72 7.95 5.55
C MET A 254 1.22 7.40 4.22
N VAL A 255 2.40 7.89 3.80
CA VAL A 255 3.13 7.46 2.61
C VAL A 255 4.28 6.56 3.00
N SER A 256 4.33 5.33 2.48
CA SER A 256 5.39 4.38 2.82
C SER A 256 6.56 4.45 1.83
N PHE A 257 7.73 4.84 2.31
CA PHE A 257 9.00 4.84 1.56
C PHE A 257 9.83 3.60 1.88
N GLN A 258 10.33 2.88 0.88
CA GLN A 258 11.12 1.67 1.08
C GLN A 258 12.60 1.97 1.33
N LEU A 259 13.12 1.49 2.47
CA LEU A 259 14.56 1.54 2.74
C LEU A 259 15.35 0.61 1.81
N ASN A 260 16.62 0.94 1.60
CA ASN A 260 17.51 0.24 0.69
C ASN A 260 17.60 -1.27 1.03
N PRO A 261 17.12 -2.17 0.15
CA PRO A 261 17.08 -3.61 0.42
C PRO A 261 18.48 -4.24 0.49
N ASN A 262 19.50 -3.59 -0.07
CA ASN A 262 20.88 -4.09 -0.09
C ASN A 262 21.57 -4.00 1.29
N ILE A 263 21.01 -3.23 2.23
CA ILE A 263 21.55 -3.05 3.58
C ILE A 263 20.55 -3.45 4.68
N ALA A 264 19.54 -4.27 4.33
CA ALA A 264 18.47 -4.66 5.24
C ALA A 264 18.96 -5.43 6.50
N ASP A 265 20.15 -6.01 6.46
CA ASP A 265 20.83 -6.67 7.56
C ASP A 265 21.67 -5.71 8.42
N ARG A 266 21.87 -4.46 7.97
CA ARG A 266 22.69 -3.43 8.61
C ARG A 266 21.81 -2.37 9.28
N ALA A 267 21.37 -2.70 10.49
CA ALA A 267 20.38 -1.90 11.22
C ALA A 267 20.76 -0.42 11.39
N ASP A 268 21.99 -0.12 11.81
CA ASP A 268 22.40 1.27 12.09
C ASP A 268 22.41 2.16 10.85
N GLU A 269 22.74 1.59 9.69
CA GLU A 269 22.79 2.31 8.43
C GLU A 269 21.39 2.50 7.85
N SER A 270 20.55 1.46 7.90
CA SER A 270 19.13 1.59 7.56
C SER A 270 18.41 2.65 8.40
N ILE A 271 18.76 2.79 9.69
CA ILE A 271 18.20 3.82 10.56
C ILE A 271 18.67 5.23 10.13
N GLU A 272 19.92 5.37 9.70
CA GLU A 272 20.44 6.66 9.23
C GLU A 272 19.83 7.06 7.89
N ASP A 273 19.68 6.13 6.95
CA ASP A 273 18.95 6.35 5.69
C ASP A 273 17.52 6.83 5.94
N ALA A 274 16.81 6.19 6.87
CA ALA A 274 15.47 6.60 7.26
C ALA A 274 15.45 8.05 7.80
N ARG A 275 16.43 8.43 8.63
CA ARG A 275 16.53 9.80 9.15
C ARG A 275 16.83 10.81 8.06
N ASN A 276 17.69 10.45 7.10
CA ASN A 276 18.03 11.31 5.98
C ASN A 276 16.81 11.57 5.10
N ALA A 277 16.12 10.52 4.69
CA ALA A 277 14.89 10.62 3.92
C ALA A 277 13.77 11.36 4.68
N TYR A 278 13.66 11.19 6.00
CA TYR A 278 12.68 11.92 6.82
C TYR A 278 12.95 13.43 6.82
N ARG A 279 14.23 13.85 6.90
CA ARG A 279 14.62 15.26 6.82
C ARG A 279 14.29 15.86 5.45
N LEU A 280 14.63 15.16 4.37
CA LEU A 280 14.30 15.59 3.01
C LEU A 280 12.78 15.75 2.81
N ALA A 281 11.98 14.82 3.36
CA ALA A 281 10.53 14.92 3.32
C ALA A 281 10.00 16.12 4.13
N ALA A 282 10.61 16.43 5.28
CA ALA A 282 10.26 17.61 6.07
C ALA A 282 10.56 18.91 5.31
N ASP A 283 11.72 19.00 4.67
CA ASP A 283 12.13 20.18 3.90
C ASP A 283 11.19 20.41 2.70
N PHE A 284 10.82 19.35 1.97
CA PHE A 284 9.82 19.42 0.90
C PHE A 284 8.45 19.89 1.43
N LEU A 285 7.97 19.28 2.52
CA LEU A 285 6.65 19.58 3.08
C LEU A 285 6.57 20.98 3.69
N GLU A 286 7.66 21.57 4.16
CA GLU A 286 7.65 22.96 4.64
C GLU A 286 7.18 23.93 3.54
N GLY A 287 7.67 23.75 2.32
CA GLY A 287 7.26 24.54 1.17
C GLY A 287 5.79 24.30 0.80
N TYR A 288 5.38 23.03 0.76
CA TYR A 288 4.00 22.67 0.44
C TYR A 288 2.99 23.15 1.49
N ASP A 289 3.32 23.02 2.78
CA ASP A 289 2.47 23.45 3.90
C ASP A 289 2.15 24.95 3.83
N ARG A 290 3.08 25.76 3.36
CA ARG A 290 2.87 27.20 3.14
C ARG A 290 1.80 27.45 2.09
N LEU A 291 1.91 26.77 0.94
CA LEU A 291 0.93 26.87 -0.16
C LEU A 291 -0.43 26.29 0.21
N LEU A 292 -0.45 25.28 1.08
CA LEU A 292 -1.65 24.65 1.62
C LEU A 292 -2.35 25.52 2.69
N GLY A 293 -1.74 26.63 3.11
CA GLY A 293 -2.35 27.60 4.04
C GLY A 293 -2.17 27.24 5.52
N LEU A 294 -1.12 26.50 5.89
CA LEU A 294 -0.82 26.21 7.30
C LEU A 294 -0.23 27.39 8.08
N GLY A 295 0.19 28.46 7.40
CA GLY A 295 0.75 29.66 8.01
C GLY A 295 1.95 29.35 8.91
N ASP A 296 1.93 29.81 10.15
CA ASP A 296 2.99 29.60 11.14
C ASP A 296 3.22 28.12 11.53
N ARG A 297 2.32 27.20 11.14
CA ARG A 297 2.51 25.75 11.34
C ARG A 297 3.35 25.09 10.25
N SER A 298 3.63 25.79 9.15
CA SER A 298 4.43 25.24 8.04
C SER A 298 5.79 24.75 8.54
N GLY A 299 6.15 23.51 8.19
CA GLY A 299 7.40 22.88 8.66
C GLY A 299 7.41 22.46 10.14
N ARG A 300 6.34 22.72 10.90
CA ARG A 300 6.20 22.25 12.30
C ARG A 300 5.40 20.96 12.42
N VAL A 301 4.63 20.60 11.39
CA VAL A 301 3.89 19.34 11.34
C VAL A 301 4.81 18.27 10.78
N ASN A 302 5.02 17.19 11.54
CA ASN A 302 5.84 16.06 11.13
C ASN A 302 5.44 15.53 9.74
N PRO A 303 6.40 15.04 8.94
CA PRO A 303 6.11 14.37 7.67
C PRO A 303 5.11 13.22 7.81
N ASN A 304 4.15 13.14 6.89
CA ASN A 304 3.22 12.02 6.73
C ASN A 304 3.87 10.85 5.99
N ILE A 305 5.07 10.46 6.43
CA ILE A 305 5.88 9.38 5.85
C ILE A 305 6.13 8.28 6.88
N VAL A 306 6.17 7.04 6.42
CA VAL A 306 6.62 5.87 7.18
C VAL A 306 7.66 5.11 6.39
N PHE A 307 8.57 4.42 7.08
CA PHE A 307 9.66 3.70 6.44
C PHE A 307 9.39 2.22 6.36
N LYS A 308 9.42 1.66 5.15
CA LYS A 308 9.31 0.23 4.98
C LYS A 308 10.60 -0.46 5.33
N VAL A 309 10.52 -1.31 6.35
CA VAL A 309 11.64 -2.07 6.88
C VAL A 309 11.50 -3.49 6.35
N ALA A 310 12.47 -3.97 5.58
CA ALA A 310 12.47 -5.35 5.12
C ALA A 310 12.82 -6.30 6.28
N ALA A 311 11.85 -7.11 6.71
CA ALA A 311 11.98 -8.11 7.76
C ALA A 311 12.64 -9.41 7.28
N SER A 312 13.62 -9.29 6.39
CA SER A 312 14.40 -10.43 5.91
C SER A 312 15.45 -10.91 6.93
N HIS A 313 15.81 -10.04 7.90
CA HIS A 313 16.83 -10.30 8.91
C HIS A 313 16.38 -9.82 10.29
N GLU A 314 17.00 -10.35 11.35
CA GLU A 314 16.77 -9.91 12.74
C GLU A 314 17.02 -8.40 12.94
N ALA A 315 17.87 -7.79 12.10
CA ALA A 315 18.13 -6.35 12.09
C ALA A 315 16.84 -5.50 12.05
N ALA A 316 15.79 -5.96 11.37
CA ALA A 316 14.50 -5.28 11.28
C ALA A 316 13.94 -4.94 12.67
N ARG A 317 14.10 -5.82 13.67
CA ARG A 317 13.62 -5.59 15.04
C ARG A 317 14.20 -4.32 15.66
N LYS A 318 15.52 -4.12 15.50
CA LYS A 318 16.24 -2.92 15.98
C LYS A 318 15.80 -1.69 15.22
N ILE A 319 15.66 -1.79 13.89
CA ILE A 319 15.20 -0.68 13.04
C ILE A 319 13.79 -0.24 13.48
N THR A 320 12.83 -1.17 13.50
CA THR A 320 11.43 -0.93 13.90
C THR A 320 11.33 -0.28 15.27
N THR A 321 12.03 -0.83 16.28
CA THR A 321 12.02 -0.27 17.63
C THR A 321 12.60 1.15 17.66
N THR A 322 13.71 1.38 16.95
CA THR A 322 14.44 2.66 16.98
C THR A 322 13.66 3.76 16.26
N LEU A 323 13.10 3.49 15.07
CA LEU A 323 12.30 4.46 14.34
C LEU A 323 11.07 4.87 15.17
N ASN A 324 10.32 3.90 15.68
CA ASN A 324 9.13 4.19 16.49
C ASN A 324 9.46 4.92 17.80
N SER A 325 10.64 4.67 18.39
CA SER A 325 11.12 5.42 19.57
C SER A 325 11.40 6.90 19.28
N ASN A 326 11.71 7.23 18.02
CA ASN A 326 11.98 8.60 17.56
C ASN A 326 10.75 9.26 16.93
N ALA A 327 9.53 8.74 17.18
CA ALA A 327 8.29 9.20 16.55
C ALA A 327 8.30 9.14 15.01
N ILE A 328 9.08 8.21 14.45
CA ILE A 328 9.12 7.93 13.01
C ILE A 328 8.39 6.60 12.77
N GLY A 329 7.36 6.61 11.94
CA GLY A 329 6.59 5.40 11.67
C GLY A 329 7.35 4.38 10.81
N SER A 330 7.16 3.10 11.11
CA SER A 330 7.59 1.96 10.31
C SER A 330 6.43 1.30 9.55
N ASN A 331 6.74 0.68 8.43
CA ASN A 331 5.88 -0.24 7.71
C ASN A 331 6.66 -1.54 7.44
N ASN A 332 6.64 -2.50 8.36
CA ASN A 332 7.45 -3.70 8.18
C ASN A 332 6.91 -4.52 6.98
N THR A 333 7.79 -5.00 6.11
CA THR A 333 7.46 -5.72 4.86
C THR A 333 8.44 -6.87 4.66
N VAL A 334 8.28 -7.69 3.61
CA VAL A 334 8.99 -8.98 3.50
C VAL A 334 8.66 -9.86 4.71
N VAL A 335 7.39 -9.81 5.10
CA VAL A 335 6.82 -10.53 6.24
C VAL A 335 5.76 -11.48 5.72
N TYR A 336 5.81 -12.73 6.17
CA TYR A 336 4.96 -13.81 5.64
C TYR A 336 4.31 -14.65 6.73
N THR A 337 4.83 -14.56 7.96
CA THR A 337 4.55 -15.52 9.02
C THR A 337 3.93 -14.87 10.24
N VAL A 338 3.08 -15.62 10.95
CA VAL A 338 2.46 -15.18 12.20
C VAL A 338 3.53 -14.79 13.23
N ALA A 339 4.58 -15.59 13.36
CA ALA A 339 5.66 -15.31 14.31
C ALA A 339 6.44 -14.02 13.98
N GLN A 340 6.74 -13.77 12.70
CA GLN A 340 7.37 -12.52 12.26
C GLN A 340 6.51 -11.31 12.61
N GLU A 341 5.23 -11.32 12.21
CA GLU A 341 4.32 -10.18 12.42
C GLU A 341 4.11 -9.89 13.91
N VAL A 342 3.86 -10.93 14.71
CA VAL A 342 3.70 -10.77 16.16
C VAL A 342 4.95 -10.16 16.78
N GLN A 343 6.14 -10.64 16.42
CA GLN A 343 7.39 -10.10 16.95
C GLN A 343 7.58 -8.63 16.57
N LEU A 344 7.33 -8.25 15.32
CA LEU A 344 7.56 -6.90 14.82
C LEU A 344 6.52 -5.89 15.33
N ILE A 345 5.27 -6.32 15.54
CA ILE A 345 4.26 -5.51 16.24
C ILE A 345 4.69 -5.26 17.69
N LEU A 346 5.26 -6.24 18.38
CA LEU A 346 5.79 -6.05 19.74
C LEU A 346 6.97 -5.06 19.77
N ASP A 347 7.88 -5.17 18.82
CA ASP A 347 9.02 -4.25 18.68
C ASP A 347 8.53 -2.81 18.37
N ALA A 348 7.47 -2.66 17.56
CA ALA A 348 6.82 -1.37 17.31
C ALA A 348 6.12 -0.82 18.57
N PHE A 349 5.38 -1.66 19.31
CA PHE A 349 4.74 -1.28 20.57
C PHE A 349 5.76 -0.78 21.59
N GLU A 350 6.91 -1.46 21.72
CA GLU A 350 7.99 -1.01 22.58
C GLU A 350 8.51 0.37 22.17
N GLY A 351 8.82 0.55 20.88
CA GLY A 351 9.30 1.84 20.37
C GLY A 351 8.30 2.97 20.61
N LYS A 352 7.03 2.74 20.30
CA LYS A 352 5.96 3.72 20.51
C LYS A 352 5.77 4.06 21.99
N ALA A 353 5.88 3.06 22.88
CA ALA A 353 5.81 3.32 24.31
C ALA A 353 6.96 4.21 24.79
N ARG A 354 8.17 4.05 24.24
CA ARG A 354 9.31 4.95 24.52
C ARG A 354 9.05 6.38 24.03
N ALA A 355 8.55 6.54 22.81
CA ALA A 355 8.16 7.85 22.28
C ALA A 355 7.10 8.54 23.15
N ALA A 356 6.01 7.83 23.48
CA ALA A 356 4.93 8.34 24.33
C ALA A 356 5.44 8.79 25.71
N ARG A 357 6.38 8.06 26.31
CA ARG A 357 7.01 8.45 27.58
C ARG A 357 7.92 9.67 27.48
N ALA A 358 8.55 9.87 26.32
CA ALA A 358 9.33 11.05 26.04
C ALA A 358 8.45 12.30 25.77
N GLY A 359 7.13 12.12 25.69
CA GLY A 359 6.19 13.20 25.34
C GLY A 359 6.06 13.41 23.84
N GLU A 360 6.62 12.51 23.04
CA GLU A 360 6.55 12.55 21.58
C GLU A 360 5.23 11.95 21.08
N GLN A 361 4.83 12.39 19.88
CA GLN A 361 3.65 11.85 19.19
C GLN A 361 3.90 10.41 18.73
N VAL A 362 2.99 9.51 19.08
CA VAL A 362 2.96 8.18 18.48
C VAL A 362 2.35 8.30 17.08
N VAL A 363 3.09 7.85 16.07
CA VAL A 363 2.70 7.90 14.66
C VAL A 363 2.09 6.57 14.24
N ARG A 364 1.16 6.58 13.28
CA ARG A 364 0.61 5.38 12.63
C ARG A 364 1.72 4.50 12.03
N THR A 365 1.60 3.19 12.17
CA THR A 365 2.50 2.20 11.56
C THR A 365 1.76 0.98 11.05
N TYR A 366 2.46 0.20 10.24
CA TYR A 366 1.87 -0.92 9.51
C TYR A 366 2.73 -2.18 9.62
N GLU A 367 2.07 -3.33 9.66
CA GLU A 367 2.68 -4.64 9.50
C GLU A 367 2.18 -5.24 8.19
N THR A 368 2.99 -5.15 7.13
CA THR A 368 2.62 -5.61 5.79
C THR A 368 2.88 -7.10 5.64
N ASN A 369 1.82 -7.90 5.72
CA ASN A 369 1.86 -9.31 5.37
C ASN A 369 1.79 -9.50 3.86
N MET A 370 2.77 -10.21 3.28
CA MET A 370 2.81 -10.55 1.86
C MET A 370 2.16 -11.91 1.57
N GLY A 371 0.92 -12.08 2.04
CA GLY A 371 0.19 -13.35 2.05
C GLY A 371 0.08 -14.00 0.68
N GLY A 372 -0.19 -13.22 -0.38
CA GLY A 372 -0.28 -13.79 -1.72
C GLY A 372 1.07 -14.27 -2.29
N ARG A 373 2.21 -13.74 -1.81
CA ARG A 373 3.54 -14.30 -2.12
C ARG A 373 3.82 -15.58 -1.33
N PHE A 374 3.34 -15.67 -0.09
CA PHE A 374 3.40 -16.91 0.68
C PHE A 374 2.57 -18.02 0.02
N VAL A 375 1.36 -17.71 -0.46
CA VAL A 375 0.53 -18.63 -1.27
C VAL A 375 1.28 -19.09 -2.52
N SER A 376 1.88 -18.15 -3.27
CA SER A 376 2.71 -18.48 -4.44
C SER A 376 3.84 -19.45 -4.07
N HIS A 377 4.55 -19.20 -2.98
CA HIS A 377 5.65 -20.05 -2.53
C HIS A 377 5.19 -21.47 -2.17
N LEU A 378 4.11 -21.62 -1.39
CA LEU A 378 3.57 -22.93 -1.05
C LEU A 378 3.16 -23.69 -2.31
N ARG A 379 2.52 -23.02 -3.27
CA ARG A 379 2.14 -23.60 -4.56
C ARG A 379 3.34 -24.12 -5.35
N GLU A 380 4.40 -23.31 -5.46
CA GLU A 380 5.63 -23.68 -6.15
C GLU A 380 6.26 -24.94 -5.54
N VAL A 381 6.38 -24.98 -4.20
CA VAL A 381 6.95 -26.12 -3.48
C VAL A 381 6.12 -27.40 -3.70
N GLU A 382 4.80 -27.31 -3.69
CA GLU A 382 3.93 -28.47 -3.94
C GLU A 382 3.96 -28.91 -5.41
N ALA A 383 4.00 -27.98 -6.36
CA ALA A 383 4.18 -28.30 -7.78
C ALA A 383 5.51 -29.04 -8.02
N GLU A 384 6.62 -28.55 -7.45
CA GLU A 384 7.93 -29.23 -7.51
C GLU A 384 7.85 -30.66 -6.97
N LYS A 385 7.21 -30.86 -5.81
CA LYS A 385 7.03 -32.18 -5.20
C LYS A 385 6.21 -33.13 -6.07
N ILE A 386 5.18 -32.64 -6.76
CA ILE A 386 4.37 -33.45 -7.68
C ILE A 386 5.25 -34.03 -8.79
N PHE A 387 6.08 -33.21 -9.44
CA PHE A 387 6.96 -33.70 -10.52
C PHE A 387 8.05 -34.64 -10.01
N LEU A 388 8.63 -34.38 -8.85
CA LEU A 388 9.61 -35.29 -8.25
C LEU A 388 8.98 -36.62 -7.82
N ALA A 389 7.75 -36.60 -7.30
CA ALA A 389 7.01 -37.81 -6.97
C ALA A 389 6.60 -38.60 -8.23
N ALA A 390 6.24 -37.91 -9.31
CA ALA A 390 5.99 -38.52 -10.61
C ALA A 390 7.25 -39.21 -11.15
N ALA A 391 8.44 -38.59 -10.99
CA ALA A 391 9.71 -39.22 -11.36
C ALA A 391 9.99 -40.47 -10.54
N ALA A 392 9.80 -40.40 -9.22
CA ALA A 392 10.01 -41.54 -8.33
C ALA A 392 9.08 -42.73 -8.63
N ARG A 393 7.84 -42.46 -9.10
CA ARG A 393 6.81 -43.49 -9.32
C ARG A 393 6.68 -43.97 -10.76
N ALA A 394 6.67 -43.05 -11.72
CA ALA A 394 6.48 -43.30 -13.15
C ALA A 394 7.78 -43.22 -13.97
N GLY A 395 8.89 -42.80 -13.35
CA GLY A 395 10.23 -42.70 -13.95
C GLY A 395 10.57 -41.30 -14.45
N ASP A 396 11.84 -40.93 -14.33
CA ASP A 396 12.39 -39.61 -14.72
C ASP A 396 12.04 -39.19 -16.15
N GLY A 397 11.98 -40.14 -17.08
CA GLY A 397 11.63 -39.87 -18.48
C GLY A 397 10.21 -39.33 -18.63
N ARG A 398 9.25 -39.94 -17.91
CA ARG A 398 7.85 -39.50 -17.94
C ARG A 398 7.66 -38.16 -17.24
N ALA A 399 8.29 -37.97 -16.08
CA ALA A 399 8.24 -36.69 -15.38
C ALA A 399 8.89 -35.55 -16.19
N SER A 400 10.02 -35.84 -16.87
CA SER A 400 10.68 -34.87 -17.75
C SER A 400 9.85 -34.50 -18.97
N GLU A 401 9.13 -35.46 -19.56
CA GLU A 401 8.20 -35.22 -20.67
C GLU A 401 7.05 -34.30 -20.23
N LEU A 402 6.41 -34.60 -19.11
CA LEU A 402 5.32 -33.79 -18.57
C LEU A 402 5.79 -32.39 -18.20
N LEU A 403 6.97 -32.25 -17.59
CA LEU A 403 7.52 -30.96 -17.23
C LEU A 403 7.86 -30.12 -18.47
N GLY A 404 8.43 -30.74 -19.51
CA GLY A 404 8.70 -30.07 -20.78
C GLY A 404 7.41 -29.64 -21.50
N ALA A 405 6.35 -30.45 -21.42
CA ALA A 405 5.03 -30.08 -21.91
C ALA A 405 4.45 -28.88 -21.14
N LEU A 406 4.57 -28.87 -19.81
CA LEU A 406 4.15 -27.75 -18.99
C LEU A 406 4.92 -26.47 -19.35
N ALA A 407 6.25 -26.56 -19.49
CA ALA A 407 7.06 -25.42 -19.86
C ALA A 407 6.66 -24.83 -21.23
N ALA A 408 6.40 -25.70 -22.21
CA ALA A 408 5.94 -25.28 -23.54
C ALA A 408 4.58 -24.58 -23.49
N ASP A 409 3.63 -25.09 -22.69
CA ASP A 409 2.29 -24.51 -22.55
C ASP A 409 2.31 -23.16 -21.82
N LEU A 410 3.16 -23.04 -20.79
CA LEU A 410 3.34 -21.81 -20.02
C LEU A 410 4.29 -20.79 -20.69
N GLY A 411 4.95 -21.16 -21.79
CA GLY A 411 6.00 -20.35 -22.40
C GLY A 411 7.23 -20.13 -21.50
N ALA A 412 7.51 -21.05 -20.59
CA ALA A 412 8.68 -21.01 -19.71
C ALA A 412 9.90 -21.63 -20.41
N GLU A 413 11.10 -21.10 -20.13
CA GLU A 413 12.34 -21.72 -20.59
C GLU A 413 12.64 -22.98 -19.77
N ASP A 414 12.69 -24.13 -20.43
CA ASP A 414 13.10 -25.41 -19.84
C ASP A 414 14.55 -25.71 -20.24
N SER A 415 15.48 -25.57 -19.30
CA SER A 415 16.88 -25.92 -19.54
C SER A 415 17.05 -27.44 -19.50
N ALA A 416 17.08 -28.07 -20.68
CA ALA A 416 17.23 -29.52 -20.82
C ALA A 416 18.49 -30.10 -20.15
N ASP A 417 19.50 -29.25 -19.87
CA ASP A 417 20.76 -29.62 -19.23
C ASP A 417 20.70 -29.61 -17.67
N GLY A 418 19.61 -29.13 -17.08
CA GLY A 418 19.41 -29.06 -15.63
C GLY A 418 18.92 -30.36 -14.99
N SER A 419 19.10 -30.51 -13.67
CA SER A 419 18.44 -31.59 -12.92
C SER A 419 16.91 -31.44 -12.98
N LEU A 420 16.16 -32.55 -12.86
CA LEU A 420 14.70 -32.47 -12.86
C LEU A 420 14.17 -31.52 -11.77
N ALA A 421 14.82 -31.48 -10.60
CA ALA A 421 14.44 -30.59 -9.51
C ALA A 421 14.67 -29.11 -9.87
N ASP A 422 15.79 -28.78 -10.51
CA ASP A 422 16.08 -27.40 -10.90
C ASP A 422 15.16 -26.93 -12.03
N ARG A 423 14.88 -27.82 -13.00
CA ARG A 423 13.89 -27.58 -14.06
C ARG A 423 12.51 -27.38 -13.47
N ALA A 424 12.09 -28.23 -12.52
CA ALA A 424 10.78 -28.13 -11.87
C ALA A 424 10.64 -26.80 -11.13
N ARG A 425 11.67 -26.39 -10.38
CA ARG A 425 11.71 -25.10 -9.68
C ARG A 425 11.56 -23.91 -10.63
N ALA A 426 12.22 -23.93 -11.78
CA ALA A 426 12.14 -22.85 -12.76
C ALA A 426 10.76 -22.79 -13.43
N VAL A 427 10.26 -23.92 -13.94
CA VAL A 427 8.99 -24.00 -14.68
C VAL A 427 7.79 -23.78 -13.76
N CYS A 428 7.83 -24.32 -12.53
CA CYS A 428 6.73 -24.19 -11.57
C CYS A 428 6.73 -22.86 -10.81
N ALA A 429 7.71 -21.98 -11.05
CA ALA A 429 7.75 -20.65 -10.45
C ALA A 429 6.46 -19.89 -10.75
N TYR A 430 5.97 -19.10 -9.80
CA TYR A 430 4.72 -18.35 -9.92
C TYR A 430 4.76 -17.35 -11.07
N ALA A 431 5.93 -16.94 -11.54
CA ALA A 431 6.08 -16.16 -12.77
C ALA A 431 5.34 -16.82 -13.94
N HIS A 432 5.37 -18.16 -14.02
CA HIS A 432 4.80 -18.99 -15.08
C HIS A 432 3.52 -19.72 -14.62
N LEU A 433 3.58 -20.49 -13.52
CA LEU A 433 2.47 -21.33 -13.06
C LEU A 433 1.61 -20.61 -12.01
N LYS A 434 0.36 -20.29 -12.36
CA LYS A 434 -0.55 -19.54 -11.47
C LYS A 434 -1.43 -20.42 -10.56
N SER A 435 -1.63 -21.69 -10.90
CA SER A 435 -2.54 -22.62 -10.21
C SER A 435 -2.07 -24.07 -10.36
N LEU A 436 -2.33 -24.92 -9.36
CA LEU A 436 -2.13 -26.38 -9.49
C LEU A 436 -3.22 -27.07 -10.31
N ASP A 437 -4.34 -26.40 -10.59
CA ASP A 437 -5.41 -26.84 -11.50
C ASP A 437 -5.01 -26.79 -12.99
N HIS A 438 -3.70 -26.72 -13.27
CA HIS A 438 -3.23 -26.78 -14.65
C HIS A 438 -3.34 -28.22 -15.17
N PRO A 439 -3.93 -28.47 -16.36
CA PRO A 439 -4.16 -29.84 -16.85
C PRO A 439 -2.93 -30.75 -16.82
N ILE A 440 -1.76 -30.22 -17.20
CA ILE A 440 -0.49 -30.97 -17.20
C ILE A 440 0.02 -31.24 -15.76
N VAL A 441 -0.23 -30.34 -14.81
CA VAL A 441 0.12 -30.56 -13.39
C VAL A 441 -0.77 -31.66 -12.81
N LEU A 442 -2.06 -31.68 -13.16
CA LEU A 442 -2.99 -32.75 -12.77
C LEU A 442 -2.54 -34.11 -13.34
N GLU A 443 -2.11 -34.16 -14.59
CA GLU A 443 -1.55 -35.38 -15.21
C GLU A 443 -0.26 -35.85 -14.50
N ALA A 444 0.61 -34.91 -14.10
CA ALA A 444 1.78 -35.22 -13.29
C ALA A 444 1.41 -35.74 -11.89
N ALA A 445 0.36 -35.19 -11.27
CA ALA A 445 -0.15 -35.67 -9.99
C ALA A 445 -0.71 -37.09 -10.09
N GLU A 446 -1.45 -37.42 -11.16
CA GLU A 446 -1.89 -38.80 -11.44
C GLU A 446 -0.70 -39.75 -11.65
N ALA A 447 0.36 -39.30 -12.32
CA ALA A 447 1.60 -40.07 -12.48
C ALA A 447 2.34 -40.28 -11.15
N ALA A 448 2.27 -39.32 -10.22
CA ALA A 448 2.66 -39.46 -8.81
C ALA A 448 1.68 -40.34 -8.01
N GLY A 449 0.51 -40.64 -8.60
CA GLY A 449 -0.63 -41.38 -8.06
C GLY A 449 -1.31 -40.71 -6.88
N GLN A 450 -1.46 -39.40 -7.00
CA GLN A 450 -2.42 -38.57 -6.31
C GLN A 450 -3.68 -38.43 -7.19
N SER A 451 -4.85 -38.24 -6.60
CA SER A 451 -6.08 -37.99 -7.36
C SER A 451 -6.23 -36.54 -7.74
N VAL A 452 -6.80 -36.25 -8.91
CA VAL A 452 -7.16 -34.90 -9.37
C VAL A 452 -7.93 -34.12 -8.29
N ASP A 453 -8.97 -34.72 -7.70
CA ASP A 453 -9.77 -34.08 -6.65
C ASP A 453 -8.94 -33.62 -5.44
N ALA A 454 -7.86 -34.33 -5.12
CA ALA A 454 -6.99 -33.96 -4.00
C ALA A 454 -6.13 -32.74 -4.33
N ILE A 455 -5.65 -32.62 -5.58
CA ILE A 455 -4.92 -31.44 -6.04
C ILE A 455 -5.82 -30.22 -6.13
N LEU A 456 -7.04 -30.39 -6.63
CA LEU A 456 -8.02 -29.30 -6.68
C LEU A 456 -8.36 -28.80 -5.27
N LEU A 457 -8.59 -29.72 -4.33
CA LEU A 457 -8.81 -29.34 -2.93
C LEU A 457 -7.59 -28.64 -2.32
N LEU A 458 -6.38 -29.13 -2.60
CA LEU A 458 -5.14 -28.49 -2.15
C LEU A 458 -5.01 -27.07 -2.71
N GLU A 459 -5.28 -26.85 -3.99
CA GLU A 459 -5.27 -25.51 -4.60
C GLU A 459 -6.27 -24.56 -3.92
N GLU A 460 -7.49 -25.03 -3.65
CA GLU A 460 -8.51 -24.26 -2.93
C GLU A 460 -8.13 -23.95 -1.48
N ASP A 461 -7.36 -24.81 -0.82
CA ASP A 461 -6.82 -24.56 0.51
C ASP A 461 -5.64 -23.59 0.45
N LEU A 462 -4.71 -23.77 -0.51
CA LEU A 462 -3.54 -22.92 -0.69
C LEU A 462 -3.93 -21.46 -0.90
N LYS A 463 -4.99 -21.18 -1.70
CA LYS A 463 -5.53 -19.83 -1.89
C LYS A 463 -5.85 -19.11 -0.57
N LYS A 464 -6.21 -19.85 0.48
CA LYS A 464 -6.60 -19.31 1.80
C LYS A 464 -5.43 -19.08 2.74
N ALA A 465 -4.23 -19.60 2.44
CA ALA A 465 -3.10 -19.62 3.36
C ALA A 465 -2.63 -18.22 3.81
N GLY A 466 -2.54 -17.26 2.88
CA GLY A 466 -2.19 -15.87 3.20
C GLY A 466 -3.22 -15.21 4.12
N THR A 467 -4.51 -15.35 3.79
CA THR A 467 -5.61 -14.83 4.61
C THR A 467 -5.64 -15.45 6.00
N LEU A 468 -5.36 -16.75 6.13
CA LEU A 468 -5.25 -17.42 7.43
C LEU A 468 -4.18 -16.78 8.33
N VAL A 469 -3.03 -16.39 7.79
CA VAL A 469 -1.98 -15.67 8.54
C VAL A 469 -2.51 -14.33 9.04
N ALA A 470 -3.06 -13.49 8.15
CA ALA A 470 -3.60 -12.18 8.50
C ALA A 470 -4.70 -12.27 9.57
N ARG A 471 -5.64 -13.21 9.44
CA ARG A 471 -6.68 -13.47 10.44
C ARG A 471 -6.11 -13.83 11.80
N ARG A 472 -5.09 -14.70 11.80
CA ARG A 472 -4.46 -15.18 13.03
C ARG A 472 -3.76 -14.03 13.77
N VAL A 473 -3.00 -13.20 13.06
CA VAL A 473 -2.33 -12.02 13.63
C VAL A 473 -3.35 -11.00 14.13
N TYR A 474 -4.38 -10.70 13.34
CA TYR A 474 -5.44 -9.79 13.74
C TYR A 474 -6.11 -10.24 15.05
N ARG A 475 -6.43 -11.53 15.20
CA ARG A 475 -7.00 -12.07 16.44
C ARG A 475 -6.10 -11.90 17.65
N VAL A 476 -4.77 -12.04 17.50
CA VAL A 476 -3.80 -11.85 18.61
C VAL A 476 -3.92 -10.44 19.18
N PHE A 477 -4.05 -9.43 18.33
CA PHE A 477 -3.97 -8.04 18.76
C PHE A 477 -5.32 -7.32 18.92
N PHE A 478 -6.23 -7.54 17.99
CA PHE A 478 -7.37 -6.64 17.75
C PHE A 478 -8.73 -7.28 17.94
N SER A 479 -8.80 -8.59 18.27
CA SER A 479 -10.06 -9.17 18.73
C SER A 479 -10.60 -8.41 19.96
N PRO A 480 -11.94 -8.29 20.10
CA PRO A 480 -12.54 -7.58 21.22
C PRO A 480 -12.04 -8.05 22.60
N GLU A 481 -11.72 -9.35 22.73
CA GLU A 481 -11.23 -9.95 23.96
C GLU A 481 -9.75 -9.63 24.25
N ASN A 482 -8.92 -9.48 23.22
CA ASN A 482 -7.47 -9.32 23.40
C ASN A 482 -7.03 -7.86 23.45
N ARG A 483 -7.78 -6.95 22.81
CA ARG A 483 -7.45 -5.52 22.78
C ARG A 483 -7.28 -4.89 24.18
N PRO A 484 -8.16 -5.12 25.18
CA PRO A 484 -7.95 -4.59 26.52
C PRO A 484 -6.73 -5.17 27.25
N LYS A 485 -6.32 -6.39 26.89
CA LYS A 485 -5.14 -7.05 27.49
C LYS A 485 -3.85 -6.38 27.04
N TRP A 486 -3.76 -5.99 25.77
CA TRP A 486 -2.64 -5.20 25.25
C TRP A 486 -2.53 -3.84 25.93
N VAL A 487 -3.65 -3.12 26.07
CA VAL A 487 -3.68 -1.84 26.79
C VAL A 487 -3.19 -2.02 28.24
N ALA A 488 -3.67 -3.05 28.95
CA ALA A 488 -3.23 -3.35 30.31
C ALA A 488 -1.73 -3.71 30.38
N HIS A 489 -1.24 -4.52 29.44
CA HIS A 489 0.16 -4.88 29.32
C HIS A 489 1.04 -3.64 29.12
N LEU A 490 0.73 -2.79 28.14
CA LEU A 490 1.51 -1.60 27.82
C LEU A 490 1.63 -0.65 29.02
N ARG A 491 0.51 -0.41 29.72
CA ARG A 491 0.49 0.40 30.95
C ARG A 491 1.38 -0.19 32.03
N LYS A 492 1.28 -1.50 32.27
CA LYS A 492 2.03 -2.19 33.32
C LYS A 492 3.53 -2.24 33.01
N THR A 493 3.89 -2.60 31.78
CA THR A 493 5.27 -2.85 31.35
C THR A 493 6.03 -1.55 31.13
N TYR A 494 5.41 -0.57 30.47
CA TYR A 494 6.09 0.66 30.06
C TYR A 494 5.68 1.88 30.89
N GLY A 495 4.64 1.82 31.72
CA GLY A 495 4.23 2.95 32.56
C GLY A 495 3.62 4.13 31.78
N VAL A 496 3.08 3.87 30.59
CA VAL A 496 2.30 4.84 29.80
C VAL A 496 0.89 5.00 30.37
N SER A 497 0.22 6.12 30.06
CA SER A 497 -1.18 6.36 30.45
C SER A 497 -2.15 5.42 29.71
N ASP A 498 -3.41 5.37 30.15
CA ASP A 498 -4.43 4.56 29.49
C ASP A 498 -4.70 5.04 28.05
N ASP A 499 -4.79 6.37 27.85
CA ASP A 499 -4.98 6.96 26.53
C ASP A 499 -3.77 6.72 25.62
N GLN A 500 -2.55 6.82 26.15
CA GLN A 500 -1.34 6.49 25.41
C GLN A 500 -1.29 5.01 25.02
N ALA A 501 -1.62 4.10 25.95
CA ALA A 501 -1.65 2.66 25.67
C ALA A 501 -2.71 2.30 24.62
N ARG A 502 -3.91 2.90 24.70
CA ARG A 502 -4.94 2.75 23.65
C ARG A 502 -4.41 3.25 22.33
N TRP A 503 -3.85 4.46 22.30
CA TRP A 503 -3.32 5.02 21.05
C TRP A 503 -2.20 4.17 20.44
N ILE A 504 -1.29 3.61 21.26
CA ILE A 504 -0.25 2.69 20.78
C ILE A 504 -0.87 1.50 20.03
N VAL A 505 -1.89 0.85 20.62
CA VAL A 505 -2.61 -0.26 19.97
C VAL A 505 -3.38 0.23 18.74
N ASP A 506 -4.10 1.36 18.87
CA ASP A 506 -4.92 1.95 17.82
C ASP A 506 -4.10 2.41 16.63
N SER A 507 -2.80 2.71 16.80
CA SER A 507 -1.88 3.23 15.78
C SER A 507 -1.19 2.15 14.95
N MET A 508 -1.48 0.87 15.18
CA MET A 508 -0.87 -0.24 14.44
C MET A 508 -1.92 -0.94 13.58
N ASP A 509 -1.71 -0.97 12.27
CA ASP A 509 -2.62 -1.67 11.35
C ASP A 509 -1.93 -2.93 10.78
N VAL A 510 -2.65 -4.05 10.73
CA VAL A 510 -2.27 -5.21 9.91
C VAL A 510 -2.62 -4.88 8.47
N LEU A 511 -1.70 -5.21 7.55
CA LEU A 511 -1.78 -4.74 6.18
C LEU A 511 -1.56 -5.93 5.21
N PRO A 512 -2.63 -6.71 4.90
CA PRO A 512 -2.56 -7.80 3.94
C PRO A 512 -2.31 -7.24 2.54
N ALA A 513 -1.26 -7.71 1.88
CA ALA A 513 -0.78 -7.22 0.60
C ALA A 513 -0.42 -8.35 -0.37
N SER A 514 0.00 -7.97 -1.59
CA SER A 514 0.38 -8.91 -2.67
C SER A 514 -0.71 -9.93 -3.02
N LYS A 515 -1.97 -9.55 -2.83
CA LYS A 515 -3.15 -10.40 -3.03
C LYS A 515 -3.23 -10.96 -4.45
N ARG A 516 -3.83 -12.13 -4.59
CA ARG A 516 -3.90 -12.87 -5.86
C ARG A 516 -5.31 -12.92 -6.44
N ILE A 517 -6.32 -12.87 -5.58
CA ILE A 517 -7.73 -12.97 -5.97
C ILE A 517 -8.59 -11.99 -5.15
N PRO A 518 -9.68 -11.42 -5.72
CA PRO A 518 -10.55 -10.46 -5.03
C PRO A 518 -11.00 -10.88 -3.63
N GLU A 519 -11.26 -12.17 -3.44
CA GLU A 519 -11.68 -12.79 -2.18
C GLU A 519 -10.69 -12.55 -1.03
N ASP A 520 -9.40 -12.36 -1.33
CA ASP A 520 -8.38 -12.00 -0.33
C ASP A 520 -8.73 -10.68 0.36
N SER A 521 -9.29 -9.70 -0.38
CA SER A 521 -9.73 -8.43 0.21
C SER A 521 -11.01 -8.60 1.03
N PHE A 522 -12.00 -9.34 0.51
CA PHE A 522 -13.28 -9.52 1.21
C PHE A 522 -13.13 -10.32 2.50
N HIS A 523 -12.32 -11.39 2.50
CA HIS A 523 -12.13 -12.26 3.66
C HIS A 523 -11.20 -11.70 4.74
N THR A 524 -10.56 -10.57 4.48
CA THR A 524 -9.74 -9.82 5.43
C THR A 524 -10.40 -8.53 5.89
N LEU A 525 -11.62 -8.21 5.45
CA LEU A 525 -12.35 -7.05 5.98
C LEU A 525 -12.51 -7.16 7.50
N GLY A 526 -12.25 -6.05 8.18
CA GLY A 526 -12.37 -5.90 9.62
C GLY A 526 -12.01 -4.49 10.05
N ALA A 527 -12.67 -4.00 11.09
CA ALA A 527 -12.37 -2.71 11.70
C ALA A 527 -12.41 -2.81 13.24
N PRO A 528 -11.54 -2.08 13.96
CA PRO A 528 -10.45 -1.22 13.48
C PRO A 528 -9.17 -2.03 13.16
N ASN A 529 -8.07 -1.35 12.80
CA ASN A 529 -6.71 -1.91 12.72
C ASN A 529 -6.42 -2.91 11.60
N MET A 530 -7.23 -2.92 10.54
CA MET A 530 -6.92 -3.59 9.28
C MET A 530 -6.89 -2.56 8.15
N CYS A 531 -5.81 -2.55 7.37
CA CYS A 531 -5.67 -1.72 6.19
C CYS A 531 -5.37 -2.61 4.98
N ASN A 532 -6.34 -2.79 4.11
CA ASN A 532 -6.16 -3.56 2.89
C ASN A 532 -5.41 -2.73 1.84
N THR A 533 -4.15 -3.06 1.58
CA THR A 533 -3.35 -2.37 0.56
C THR A 533 -3.33 -3.16 -0.74
N GLU A 534 -3.67 -2.48 -1.82
CA GLU A 534 -4.04 -3.13 -3.08
C GLU A 534 -3.22 -2.58 -4.25
N PHE A 535 -2.74 -3.49 -5.09
CA PHE A 535 -2.26 -3.10 -6.41
C PHE A 535 -3.43 -2.53 -7.23
N PRO A 536 -3.17 -1.61 -8.18
CA PRO A 536 -4.24 -0.94 -8.92
C PRO A 536 -5.20 -1.92 -9.62
N ASN A 537 -4.67 -2.97 -10.24
CA ASN A 537 -5.46 -4.00 -10.92
C ASN A 537 -6.27 -4.86 -9.95
N HIS A 538 -5.75 -5.12 -8.75
CA HIS A 538 -6.49 -5.83 -7.71
C HIS A 538 -7.69 -5.00 -7.25
N ALA A 539 -7.51 -3.70 -7.04
CA ALA A 539 -8.60 -2.81 -6.67
C ALA A 539 -9.72 -2.80 -7.74
N ARG A 540 -9.34 -2.81 -9.03
CA ARG A 540 -10.26 -2.99 -10.17
C ARG A 540 -10.99 -4.33 -10.10
N ALA A 541 -10.27 -5.43 -9.88
CA ALA A 541 -10.83 -6.77 -9.81
C ALA A 541 -11.84 -6.93 -8.66
N VAL A 542 -11.55 -6.36 -7.48
CA VAL A 542 -12.49 -6.32 -6.33
C VAL A 542 -13.75 -5.54 -6.67
N GLN A 543 -13.62 -4.38 -7.31
CA GLN A 543 -14.80 -3.60 -7.76
C GLN A 543 -15.65 -4.43 -8.73
N MET A 544 -15.04 -5.07 -9.72
CA MET A 544 -15.77 -5.91 -10.69
C MET A 544 -16.40 -7.16 -10.03
N ALA A 545 -15.70 -7.81 -9.10
CA ALA A 545 -16.22 -8.97 -8.38
C ALA A 545 -17.45 -8.59 -7.52
N SER A 546 -17.46 -7.38 -6.94
CA SER A 546 -18.59 -6.88 -6.16
C SER A 546 -19.86 -6.61 -6.98
N GLU A 547 -19.72 -6.51 -8.31
CA GLU A 547 -20.83 -6.26 -9.24
C GLU A 547 -21.45 -7.56 -9.77
N ALA A 548 -20.88 -8.72 -9.43
CA ALA A 548 -21.42 -10.01 -9.82
C ALA A 548 -22.79 -10.29 -9.18
N GLU A 549 -23.65 -11.01 -9.90
CA GLU A 549 -24.97 -11.40 -9.41
C GLU A 549 -24.85 -12.21 -8.10
N GLY A 550 -25.60 -11.80 -7.07
CA GLY A 550 -25.62 -12.47 -5.78
C GLY A 550 -24.52 -12.03 -4.79
N PHE A 551 -23.65 -11.09 -5.16
CA PHE A 551 -22.68 -10.52 -4.22
C PHE A 551 -23.38 -9.84 -3.04
N ASN A 552 -22.91 -10.14 -1.82
CA ASN A 552 -23.45 -9.56 -0.58
C ASN A 552 -22.29 -9.07 0.31
N LEU A 553 -22.04 -7.75 0.29
CA LEU A 553 -20.99 -7.13 1.11
C LEU A 553 -21.17 -7.41 2.62
N GLU A 554 -22.41 -7.41 3.11
CA GLU A 554 -22.70 -7.55 4.54
C GLU A 554 -22.28 -8.93 5.07
N ALA A 555 -22.20 -9.95 4.22
CA ALA A 555 -21.69 -11.27 4.60
C ALA A 555 -20.19 -11.27 4.94
N PHE A 556 -19.47 -10.19 4.60
CA PHE A 556 -18.03 -10.05 4.85
C PHE A 556 -17.71 -9.07 5.98
N ARG A 557 -18.70 -8.53 6.70
CA ARG A 557 -18.44 -7.67 7.85
C ARG A 557 -17.65 -8.43 8.91
N ASP A 558 -16.51 -7.86 9.32
CA ASP A 558 -15.57 -8.48 10.26
C ASP A 558 -15.11 -9.89 9.87
N ALA A 559 -15.09 -10.21 8.57
CA ALA A 559 -14.67 -11.51 8.05
C ALA A 559 -13.25 -11.92 8.48
N VAL A 560 -12.40 -10.97 8.87
CA VAL A 560 -11.08 -11.27 9.46
C VAL A 560 -11.19 -12.12 10.75
N LEU A 561 -12.30 -11.99 11.49
CA LEU A 561 -12.55 -12.77 12.71
C LEU A 561 -13.17 -14.13 12.43
N ASP A 562 -13.56 -14.44 11.19
CA ASP A 562 -14.19 -15.71 10.82
C ASP A 562 -13.19 -16.86 10.63
N THR A 563 -13.70 -18.08 10.65
CA THR A 563 -12.97 -19.28 10.25
C THR A 563 -13.41 -19.73 8.86
N TYR A 564 -12.48 -20.30 8.09
CA TYR A 564 -12.86 -21.07 6.90
C TYR A 564 -13.57 -22.37 7.29
N GLU A 565 -14.05 -23.11 6.29
CA GLU A 565 -14.68 -24.39 6.47
C GLU A 565 -13.80 -25.37 7.29
N PRO A 566 -14.42 -26.27 8.09
CA PRO A 566 -13.67 -27.16 8.96
C PRO A 566 -12.59 -27.96 8.22
N GLY A 567 -11.38 -27.91 8.76
CA GLY A 567 -10.26 -28.75 8.31
C GLY A 567 -9.32 -28.11 7.27
N VAL A 568 -9.58 -26.91 6.75
CA VAL A 568 -8.64 -26.21 5.84
C VAL A 568 -7.26 -26.08 6.46
N ASP A 569 -7.18 -25.54 7.68
CA ASP A 569 -5.92 -25.37 8.40
C ASP A 569 -5.29 -26.71 8.79
N GLN A 570 -6.09 -27.75 9.05
CA GLN A 570 -5.61 -29.10 9.34
C GLN A 570 -4.97 -29.75 8.12
N ARG A 571 -5.56 -29.60 6.92
CA ARG A 571 -4.99 -30.10 5.66
C ARG A 571 -3.73 -29.35 5.28
N LEU A 572 -3.73 -28.02 5.38
CA LEU A 572 -2.54 -27.21 5.10
C LEU A 572 -1.37 -27.52 6.05
N ARG A 573 -1.63 -27.98 7.28
CA ARG A 573 -0.57 -28.41 8.21
C ARG A 573 0.25 -29.61 7.73
N GLU A 574 -0.20 -30.33 6.72
CA GLU A 574 0.62 -31.37 6.06
C GLU A 574 1.82 -30.75 5.32
N LEU A 575 1.78 -29.45 5.03
CA LEU A 575 2.85 -28.70 4.37
C LEU A 575 3.81 -28.10 5.42
N PRO A 576 5.11 -28.49 5.43
CA PRO A 576 6.06 -27.98 6.41
C PRO A 576 6.21 -26.45 6.40
N ASP A 577 6.28 -25.84 5.21
CA ASP A 577 6.41 -24.38 5.09
C ASP A 577 5.13 -23.64 5.48
N PHE A 578 3.95 -24.29 5.38
CA PHE A 578 2.73 -23.73 5.95
C PHE A 578 2.82 -23.67 7.47
N CYS A 579 3.26 -24.74 8.13
CA CYS A 579 3.47 -24.75 9.58
C CYS A 579 4.45 -23.64 10.01
N ARG A 580 5.57 -23.48 9.29
CA ARG A 580 6.55 -22.40 9.56
C ARG A 580 5.96 -21.01 9.39
N GLY A 581 5.03 -20.83 8.44
CA GLY A 581 4.32 -19.57 8.23
C GLY A 581 3.19 -19.30 9.23
N TYR A 582 2.50 -20.34 9.69
CA TYR A 582 1.23 -20.19 10.42
C TYR A 582 1.35 -20.34 11.94
N ASP A 583 2.40 -20.99 12.43
CA ASP A 583 2.60 -21.24 13.86
C ASP A 583 3.46 -20.17 14.53
N LEU A 584 3.38 -20.10 15.87
CA LEU A 584 4.20 -19.21 16.69
C LEU A 584 5.58 -19.83 16.94
N THR A 585 6.52 -19.06 17.46
CA THR A 585 7.68 -19.63 18.15
C THR A 585 7.30 -20.05 19.58
N PRO A 586 8.06 -20.95 20.23
CA PRO A 586 7.84 -21.30 21.62
C PRO A 586 7.86 -20.07 22.56
N SER A 587 8.77 -19.13 22.33
CA SER A 587 8.95 -17.91 23.12
C SER A 587 7.75 -16.96 22.99
N LEU A 588 7.25 -16.75 21.77
CA LEU A 588 6.06 -15.92 21.54
C LEU A 588 4.81 -16.54 22.15
N LYS A 589 4.63 -17.87 22.01
CA LYS A 589 3.51 -18.57 22.65
C LYS A 589 3.53 -18.36 24.17
N GLU A 590 4.67 -18.60 24.80
CA GLU A 590 4.83 -18.43 26.25
C GLU A 590 4.54 -16.98 26.68
N PHE A 591 5.04 -15.99 25.94
CA PHE A 591 4.80 -14.58 26.22
C PHE A 591 3.32 -14.20 26.12
N LEU A 592 2.66 -14.60 25.02
CA LEU A 592 1.24 -14.30 24.79
C LEU A 592 0.36 -14.92 25.90
N GLU A 593 0.60 -16.18 26.26
CA GLU A 593 -0.18 -16.89 27.28
C GLU A 593 0.08 -16.36 28.69
N ASN A 594 1.34 -16.27 29.10
CA ASN A 594 1.70 -16.08 30.50
C ASN A 594 1.95 -14.62 30.89
N VAL A 595 2.30 -13.76 29.93
CA VAL A 595 2.60 -12.34 30.19
C VAL A 595 1.44 -11.43 29.82
N VAL A 596 0.81 -11.67 28.67
CA VAL A 596 -0.31 -10.85 28.17
C VAL A 596 -1.68 -11.45 28.54
N GLY A 597 -1.78 -12.78 28.63
CA GLY A 597 -3.03 -13.48 28.94
C GLY A 597 -3.91 -13.76 27.71
N ILE A 598 -3.29 -13.91 26.53
CA ILE A 598 -3.97 -14.24 25.27
C ILE A 598 -4.08 -15.76 25.16
N ASP A 599 -5.26 -16.25 24.81
CA ASP A 599 -5.50 -17.69 24.66
C ASP A 599 -4.96 -18.19 23.32
N VAL A 600 -3.80 -18.83 23.37
CA VAL A 600 -3.18 -19.55 22.25
C VAL A 600 -2.81 -20.99 22.63
N ALA A 601 -3.47 -21.55 23.66
CA ALA A 601 -3.12 -22.87 24.22
C ALA A 601 -3.09 -23.97 23.15
N GLY A 602 -4.05 -23.95 22.23
CA GLY A 602 -4.15 -24.90 21.11
C GLY A 602 -3.22 -24.65 19.93
N TRP A 603 -2.43 -23.58 19.94
CA TRP A 603 -1.56 -23.22 18.82
C TRP A 603 -0.24 -23.98 18.89
N GLN A 604 0.29 -24.36 17.74
CA GLN A 604 1.56 -25.08 17.64
C GLN A 604 2.73 -24.07 17.61
N THR A 605 3.95 -24.59 17.75
CA THR A 605 5.16 -23.77 17.94
C THR A 605 6.25 -24.03 16.89
N LEU A 606 5.86 -24.28 15.64
CA LEU A 606 6.77 -24.54 14.52
C LEU A 606 7.15 -23.27 13.73
N GLY A 607 6.78 -22.09 14.24
CA GLY A 607 7.06 -20.80 13.62
C GLY A 607 8.56 -20.47 13.58
N LEU A 608 8.90 -19.49 12.74
CA LEU A 608 10.28 -19.06 12.51
C LEU A 608 10.81 -18.12 13.59
N GLU A 609 12.00 -18.39 14.10
CA GLU A 609 12.76 -17.44 14.93
C GLU A 609 13.41 -16.35 14.05
N PRO A 610 13.70 -15.15 14.59
CA PRO A 610 14.32 -14.04 13.85
C PRO A 610 15.57 -14.39 13.06
N ARG A 611 16.43 -15.25 13.61
CA ARG A 611 17.66 -15.69 12.95
C ARG A 611 17.42 -16.58 11.71
N ASP A 612 16.24 -17.19 11.61
CA ASP A 612 15.90 -18.14 10.54
C ASP A 612 15.12 -17.46 9.40
N TRP A 613 14.78 -16.16 9.53
CA TRP A 613 14.07 -15.40 8.50
C TRP A 613 14.80 -15.38 7.14
N PRO A 614 16.14 -15.18 7.06
CA PRO A 614 16.85 -15.14 5.78
C PRO A 614 16.76 -16.44 4.98
N ASP A 615 16.51 -17.57 5.64
CA ASP A 615 16.47 -18.90 5.04
C ASP A 615 15.06 -19.35 4.65
N PHE A 616 14.04 -18.51 4.87
CA PHE A 616 12.68 -18.84 4.47
C PHE A 616 12.45 -18.58 2.99
N GLY A 617 11.90 -19.55 2.26
CA GLY A 617 11.82 -19.48 0.80
C GLY A 617 11.05 -18.27 0.26
N SER A 618 10.01 -17.82 0.95
CA SER A 618 9.29 -16.58 0.57
C SER A 618 10.14 -15.32 0.75
N VAL A 619 10.97 -15.28 1.81
CA VAL A 619 11.89 -14.17 2.12
C VAL A 619 13.00 -14.10 1.07
N GLN A 620 13.65 -15.23 0.76
CA GLN A 620 14.74 -15.30 -0.22
C GLN A 620 14.27 -14.76 -1.58
N LYS A 621 13.18 -15.33 -2.12
CA LYS A 621 12.64 -14.96 -3.44
C LYS A 621 12.32 -13.47 -3.53
N THR A 622 11.66 -12.92 -2.52
CA THR A 622 11.26 -11.50 -2.53
C THR A 622 12.45 -10.56 -2.29
N SER A 623 13.38 -10.94 -1.42
CA SER A 623 14.59 -10.14 -1.17
C SER A 623 15.44 -10.05 -2.43
N ASP A 624 15.56 -11.13 -3.18
CA ASP A 624 16.33 -11.16 -4.43
C ASP A 624 15.65 -10.34 -5.53
N GLU A 625 14.31 -10.43 -5.66
CA GLU A 625 13.53 -9.58 -6.57
C GLU A 625 13.69 -8.09 -6.24
N PHE A 626 13.57 -7.71 -4.97
CA PHE A 626 13.68 -6.31 -4.54
C PHE A 626 15.09 -5.76 -4.71
N ARG A 627 16.13 -6.55 -4.44
CA ARG A 627 17.52 -6.15 -4.70
C ARG A 627 17.79 -5.96 -6.19
N ALA A 628 17.41 -6.93 -7.02
CA ALA A 628 17.58 -6.83 -8.47
C ALA A 628 16.86 -5.61 -9.07
N ALA A 629 15.65 -5.33 -8.57
CA ALA A 629 14.90 -4.15 -9.00
C ALA A 629 15.53 -2.83 -8.54
N TYR A 630 16.00 -2.77 -7.29
CA TYR A 630 16.71 -1.61 -6.77
C TYR A 630 17.98 -1.35 -7.59
N ASP A 631 18.80 -2.36 -7.84
CA ASP A 631 20.05 -2.22 -8.60
C ASP A 631 19.79 -1.74 -10.03
N THR A 632 18.73 -2.26 -10.67
CA THR A 632 18.31 -1.82 -12.01
C THR A 632 17.88 -0.36 -12.00
N PHE A 633 17.10 0.06 -11.00
CA PHE A 633 16.64 1.44 -10.87
C PHE A 633 17.80 2.40 -10.56
N ALA A 634 18.68 2.04 -9.61
CA ALA A 634 19.87 2.80 -9.28
C ALA A 634 20.78 3.00 -10.50
N ALA A 635 20.99 1.95 -11.31
CA ALA A 635 21.75 2.06 -12.55
C ALA A 635 21.14 3.05 -13.56
N ARG A 636 19.80 3.10 -13.65
CA ARG A 636 19.09 4.10 -14.47
C ARG A 636 19.29 5.52 -13.93
N CYS A 637 19.17 5.73 -12.62
CA CYS A 637 19.39 7.02 -11.99
C CYS A 637 20.83 7.52 -12.18
N VAL A 638 21.81 6.61 -12.06
CA VAL A 638 23.22 6.89 -12.36
C VAL A 638 23.42 7.28 -13.84
N ALA A 639 22.71 6.64 -14.77
CA ALA A 639 22.77 7.02 -16.18
C ALA A 639 22.29 8.47 -16.40
N ILE A 640 21.20 8.88 -15.75
CA ILE A 640 20.71 10.26 -15.78
C ILE A 640 21.76 11.23 -15.20
N ALA A 641 22.42 10.86 -14.10
CA ALA A 641 23.47 11.70 -13.52
C ALA A 641 24.68 11.86 -14.45
N LYS A 642 25.05 10.82 -15.19
CA LYS A 642 26.10 10.90 -16.22
C LYS A 642 25.71 11.80 -17.39
N GLU A 643 24.44 11.78 -17.80
CA GLU A 643 23.95 12.69 -18.84
C GLU A 643 24.05 14.17 -18.41
N VAL A 644 23.76 14.47 -17.13
CA VAL A 644 23.88 15.84 -16.57
C VAL A 644 25.35 16.26 -16.42
N ALA A 645 26.26 15.33 -16.11
CA ALA A 645 27.68 15.61 -15.90
C ALA A 645 28.44 15.99 -17.20
N GLY A 646 27.98 15.53 -18.37
CA GLY A 646 28.56 15.84 -19.68
C GLY A 646 29.46 14.75 -20.25
#